data_AF-A0A8H6RZU8-F1
#
_entry.id   AF-A0A8H6RZU8-F1
#
_cell.length_a   1.000
_cell.length_b   1.000
_cell.length_c   1.000
_cell.angle_alpha   90.00
_cell.angle_beta   90.00
_cell.angle_gamma   90.00
#
_symmetry.space_group_name_H-M   'P 1'
#
loop_
_entity.id
_entity.type
_entity.pdbx_description
1 polymer ?
#
loop_
_entity_poly.entity_id
_entity_poly.type
_entity_poly.pdbx_seq_one_letter_code
_entity_poly.pdbx_strand_id
1 'polypeptide(L)'
;MTSTDPLPIRRLQESLINRIAAGEIIHRPASALKELVENCLDAGASTIRVTVKEGGLKLLQIQDNGCGIRKADLPILAERFTTSKISTFSDLSKIATYGFRGEALASMSHVARLSVITKTKSETCAWKAHYLDGVLVEGKTGQTAEPKPCAGNDGTTIIIEDLFYNTPTRLAALRSASEEHARILDVITKYAVHNPTVSFVCKKAGSAGPDLSIPTSSETAQTIRHVYGHSIAKDLLHAKFGPKNLDEDTDDVDMDADYSRPESWLAETHFTNPNYHSKKMVFLLFINHRLVESLRMKRALENVYSGILPKGSSPFIYLSLQINPRDVDVNVHPTKKEVHFLNEEEITDQIASQMQRALAAQSQSRVFEYQTLLTGGIAEPETKKRKGKERARDDDEDVEDENEEKTRPSPLKKTASQYKVRTSLQDRTLESMFPVLNPTQMQNGESSTSTARVKQPREVQESDCILTSVKTLRQSVVKGKHKQLSEILEKHTFVGIVDSYRCLSLIQYATKLYLVNHGSLAEELFYQLGLRQFGNFSRLKLQPPPSIHKLIEIAVELEETTEESGLSKPEIVERITETLISRREMLSEYFSMQITSSGQLESLPLILREYTPNLDKLPALLMRLGPQVNWSTEKDCFETFLRELAYFYVPGPLCRDDSSMIDEAGQAQDKAERWQIQHILFPALRRYFAAPKSLLDRDVVQIANRNRAKPEYGKPLRRPLVSCLASVTWLHFEFKVAGSMSVPNISKLTTPLFIGTVLNWALLGTLVVQVFIYYHAFPKDARSTKLIVAFVFLLDLLQTFGDTSDSMVSLAIHWGQPYILDEVRMAWFSVPVLGSLIASVCQLFFARRIRVLSRRLLVPVIICLVTAVQLAFGIWSGVQIARAGRFSRLVFNYLQPPVVWLSATALSDLTIVVGTTYYLRKMKPEPGFNRRLDASISRVIKTSVETGLLCAIAAAIVLALFVSFDGNQYHLSVCLWLTKVYTNSIMVILNSRAEIVHGLDNRTTLPLTVSTGQRASRATSASTRAVETRVSEYSVDTLAPPTVEDKAELV
;
A
#
# COMPACT_ATOMS: atom_id res chain seq x y z
N MET A 1 26.86 26.99 -35.02
CA MET A 1 27.05 27.61 -33.69
C MET A 1 26.38 26.70 -32.66
N THR A 2 26.99 26.35 -31.53
CA THR A 2 28.35 26.63 -31.00
C THR A 2 28.63 25.66 -29.86
N SER A 3 29.92 25.41 -29.55
CA SER A 3 30.46 24.69 -28.38
C SER A 3 29.92 23.29 -28.09
N THR A 4 30.82 22.31 -27.98
CA THR A 4 30.56 21.01 -27.33
C THR A 4 30.45 21.14 -25.80
N ASP A 5 30.84 22.29 -25.25
CA ASP A 5 30.72 22.64 -23.84
C ASP A 5 29.25 22.87 -23.44
N PRO A 6 28.85 22.52 -22.21
CA PRO A 6 27.48 22.74 -21.74
C PRO A 6 27.13 24.23 -21.71
N LEU A 7 25.93 24.57 -22.18
CA LEU A 7 25.42 25.94 -22.15
C LEU A 7 25.44 26.51 -20.72
N PRO A 8 25.96 27.73 -20.51
CA PRO A 8 26.05 28.32 -19.18
C PRO A 8 24.65 28.53 -18.59
N ILE A 9 24.47 28.13 -17.34
CA ILE A 9 23.22 28.31 -16.59
C ILE A 9 22.95 29.82 -16.45
N ARG A 10 21.77 30.27 -16.86
CA ARG A 10 21.34 31.67 -16.82
C ARG A 10 19.98 31.78 -16.12
N ARG A 11 19.76 32.91 -15.42
CA ARG A 11 18.43 33.26 -14.92
C ARG A 11 17.49 33.52 -16.11
N LEU A 12 16.26 33.02 -16.04
CA LEU A 12 15.22 33.33 -17.02
C LEU A 12 14.71 34.77 -16.78
N GLN A 13 14.18 35.40 -17.82
CA GLN A 13 13.46 36.68 -17.68
C GLN A 13 12.15 36.46 -16.91
N GLU A 14 11.81 37.39 -16.02
CA GLU A 14 10.66 37.25 -15.11
C GLU A 14 9.32 37.15 -15.86
N SER A 15 9.14 37.90 -16.95
CA SER A 15 7.97 37.77 -17.83
C SER A 15 7.83 36.37 -18.45
N LEU A 16 8.94 35.69 -18.74
CA LEU A 16 8.94 34.30 -19.22
C LEU A 16 8.60 33.32 -18.08
N ILE A 17 9.17 33.50 -16.89
CA ILE A 17 8.83 32.70 -15.69
C ILE A 17 7.33 32.81 -15.40
N ASN A 18 6.81 34.04 -15.37
CA ASN A 18 5.41 34.29 -15.03
C ASN A 18 4.44 33.73 -16.06
N ARG A 19 4.76 33.78 -17.37
CA ARG A 19 3.98 33.15 -18.44
C ARG A 19 4.05 31.61 -18.45
N ILE A 20 5.19 31.03 -18.06
CA ILE A 20 5.31 29.57 -17.87
C ILE A 20 4.39 29.11 -16.74
N ALA A 21 4.56 29.68 -15.54
CA ALA A 21 3.77 29.32 -14.35
C ALA A 21 2.27 29.64 -14.50
N ALA A 22 1.92 30.76 -15.17
CA ALA A 22 0.53 31.07 -15.52
C ALA A 22 -0.12 29.97 -16.39
N GLY A 23 0.66 29.33 -17.26
CA GLY A 23 0.23 28.21 -18.10
C GLY A 23 0.14 26.85 -17.40
N GLU A 24 0.61 26.74 -16.16
CA GLU A 24 0.41 25.57 -15.28
C GLU A 24 -0.88 25.71 -14.47
N ILE A 25 -1.20 26.94 -14.04
CA ILE A 25 -2.43 27.29 -13.32
C ILE A 25 -3.63 27.37 -14.29
N ILE A 26 -3.48 28.05 -15.42
CA ILE A 26 -4.52 28.26 -16.42
C ILE A 26 -4.17 27.48 -17.70
N HIS A 27 -4.71 26.25 -17.82
CA HIS A 27 -4.46 25.36 -18.95
C HIS A 27 -5.64 25.22 -19.94
N ARG A 28 -6.81 25.80 -19.65
CA ARG A 28 -8.00 25.85 -20.53
C ARG A 28 -9.07 26.84 -20.01
N PRO A 29 -10.03 27.30 -20.85
CA PRO A 29 -11.11 28.21 -20.44
C PRO A 29 -11.89 27.77 -19.19
N ALA A 30 -12.28 26.49 -19.13
CA ALA A 30 -13.02 25.94 -17.98
C ALA A 30 -12.25 26.01 -16.64
N SER A 31 -10.91 26.09 -16.68
CA SER A 31 -10.09 26.23 -15.46
C SER A 31 -9.92 27.68 -15.03
N ALA A 32 -9.88 28.63 -15.97
CA ALA A 32 -10.07 30.04 -15.63
C ALA A 32 -11.46 30.28 -15.02
N LEU A 33 -12.51 29.69 -15.63
CA LEU A 33 -13.86 29.79 -15.10
C LEU A 33 -14.02 29.23 -13.68
N LYS A 34 -13.36 28.11 -13.35
CA LYS A 34 -13.36 27.57 -11.97
C LYS A 34 -12.87 28.62 -10.97
N GLU A 35 -11.66 29.15 -11.18
CA GLU A 35 -11.06 30.18 -10.32
C GLU A 35 -11.93 31.45 -10.22
N LEU A 36 -12.59 31.83 -11.32
CA LEU A 36 -13.49 32.98 -11.34
C LEU A 36 -14.78 32.74 -10.53
N VAL A 37 -15.43 31.58 -10.70
CA VAL A 37 -16.63 31.20 -9.91
C VAL A 37 -16.28 31.09 -8.43
N GLU A 38 -15.12 30.51 -8.10
CA GLU A 38 -14.58 30.47 -6.73
C GLU A 38 -14.41 31.89 -6.15
N ASN A 39 -13.92 32.86 -6.94
CA ASN A 39 -13.83 34.26 -6.50
C ASN A 39 -15.20 34.94 -6.32
N CYS A 40 -16.18 34.68 -7.18
CA CYS A 40 -17.54 35.23 -7.03
C CYS A 40 -18.26 34.69 -5.79
N LEU A 41 -18.04 33.41 -5.44
CA LEU A 41 -18.57 32.79 -4.23
C LEU A 41 -17.87 33.32 -2.97
N ASP A 42 -16.53 33.46 -2.97
CA ASP A 42 -15.79 34.14 -1.90
C ASP A 42 -16.22 35.62 -1.72
N ALA A 43 -16.72 36.27 -2.76
CA ALA A 43 -17.27 37.64 -2.73
C ALA A 43 -18.75 37.71 -2.28
N GLY A 44 -19.38 36.59 -1.91
CA GLY A 44 -20.75 36.52 -1.40
C GLY A 44 -21.84 36.75 -2.46
N ALA A 45 -21.58 36.44 -3.73
CA ALA A 45 -22.56 36.62 -4.80
C ALA A 45 -23.74 35.64 -4.72
N SER A 46 -24.96 36.14 -4.97
CA SER A 46 -26.19 35.34 -5.09
C SER A 46 -26.68 35.14 -6.53
N THR A 47 -26.03 35.78 -7.50
CA THR A 47 -26.28 35.60 -8.94
C THR A 47 -24.98 35.68 -9.71
N ILE A 48 -24.66 34.63 -10.47
CA ILE A 48 -23.46 34.50 -11.30
C ILE A 48 -23.89 34.27 -12.75
N ARG A 49 -23.46 35.16 -13.65
CA ARG A 49 -23.77 35.12 -15.10
C ARG A 49 -22.49 34.95 -15.90
N VAL A 50 -22.44 33.92 -16.75
CA VAL A 50 -21.30 33.59 -17.61
C VAL A 50 -21.69 33.80 -19.08
N THR A 51 -20.88 34.53 -19.83
CA THR A 51 -21.04 34.76 -21.28
C THR A 51 -19.80 34.27 -22.02
N VAL A 52 -20.01 33.41 -23.02
CA VAL A 52 -18.95 32.61 -23.64
C VAL A 52 -18.94 32.79 -25.16
N LYS A 53 -17.78 33.06 -25.77
CA LYS A 53 -17.58 33.06 -27.23
C LYS A 53 -16.45 32.11 -27.62
N GLU A 54 -16.68 31.33 -28.68
CA GLU A 54 -15.69 30.37 -29.23
C GLU A 54 -15.08 29.49 -28.12
N GLY A 55 -15.95 28.86 -27.30
CA GLY A 55 -15.53 27.95 -26.21
C GLY A 55 -14.85 28.62 -25.02
N GLY A 56 -14.89 29.96 -24.94
CA GLY A 56 -14.16 30.74 -23.94
C GLY A 56 -12.73 31.07 -24.33
N LEU A 57 -12.33 30.76 -25.57
CA LEU A 57 -11.02 31.15 -26.11
C LEU A 57 -10.98 32.64 -26.48
N LYS A 58 -12.07 33.17 -27.03
CA LYS A 58 -12.13 34.55 -27.54
C LYS A 58 -12.78 35.53 -26.58
N LEU A 59 -13.79 35.07 -25.85
CA LEU A 59 -14.40 35.80 -24.75
C LEU A 59 -14.87 34.79 -23.70
N LEU A 60 -14.36 34.95 -22.49
CA LEU A 60 -14.91 34.38 -21.27
C LEU A 60 -15.21 35.55 -20.33
N GLN A 61 -16.49 35.90 -20.21
CA GLN A 61 -16.96 36.94 -19.30
C GLN A 61 -17.75 36.29 -18.16
N ILE A 62 -17.47 36.70 -16.92
CA ILE A 62 -18.29 36.43 -15.74
C ILE A 62 -18.79 37.75 -15.17
N GLN A 63 -20.01 37.75 -14.64
CA GLN A 63 -20.59 38.85 -13.86
C GLN A 63 -21.22 38.29 -12.60
N ASP A 64 -20.92 38.91 -11.47
CA ASP A 64 -21.52 38.64 -10.17
C ASP A 64 -22.22 39.88 -9.59
N ASN A 65 -22.86 39.69 -8.44
CA ASN A 65 -23.46 40.73 -7.60
C ASN A 65 -22.87 40.70 -6.16
N GLY A 66 -21.59 40.36 -6.03
CA GLY A 66 -20.89 40.25 -4.74
C GLY A 66 -20.56 41.60 -4.10
N CYS A 67 -19.60 41.61 -3.18
CA CYS A 67 -19.18 42.82 -2.46
C CYS A 67 -18.52 43.92 -3.33
N GLY A 68 -17.99 43.55 -4.51
CA GLY A 68 -17.15 44.42 -5.34
C GLY A 68 -15.70 44.50 -4.85
N ILE A 69 -14.85 45.17 -5.63
CA ILE A 69 -13.43 45.46 -5.35
C ILE A 69 -13.29 46.99 -5.31
N ARG A 70 -12.56 47.54 -4.33
CA ARG A 70 -12.46 49.00 -4.15
C ARG A 70 -11.58 49.60 -5.24
N LYS A 71 -11.86 50.85 -5.68
CA LYS A 71 -10.99 51.57 -6.63
C LYS A 71 -9.50 51.52 -6.26
N ALA A 72 -9.18 51.67 -4.98
CA ALA A 72 -7.80 51.70 -4.47
C ALA A 72 -7.04 50.37 -4.63
N ASP A 73 -7.75 49.24 -4.69
CA ASP A 73 -7.15 47.91 -4.79
C ASP A 73 -6.91 47.51 -6.27
N LEU A 74 -7.49 48.24 -7.23
CA LEU A 74 -7.39 47.93 -8.66
C LEU A 74 -5.96 47.93 -9.22
N PRO A 75 -5.06 48.89 -8.92
CA PRO A 75 -3.71 48.88 -9.48
C PRO A 75 -2.94 47.58 -9.23
N ILE A 76 -3.11 46.99 -8.04
CA ILE A 76 -2.42 45.78 -7.58
C ILE A 76 -3.21 44.48 -7.82
N LEU A 77 -4.43 44.54 -8.36
CA LEU A 77 -5.37 43.41 -8.44
C LEU A 77 -4.87 42.23 -9.30
N ALA A 78 -4.04 42.52 -10.31
CA ALA A 78 -3.46 41.52 -11.21
C ALA A 78 -1.97 41.25 -10.92
N GLU A 79 -1.41 41.78 -9.84
CA GLU A 79 -0.06 41.47 -9.39
C GLU A 79 -0.01 40.08 -8.73
N ARG A 80 1.18 39.46 -8.71
CA ARG A 80 1.37 38.14 -8.07
C ARG A 80 1.42 38.26 -6.55
N PHE A 81 0.78 37.30 -5.88
CA PHE A 81 0.72 37.16 -4.42
C PHE A 81 -0.16 38.21 -3.70
N THR A 82 -0.80 39.12 -4.44
CA THR A 82 -1.77 40.08 -3.87
C THR A 82 -3.10 39.38 -3.55
N THR A 83 -3.53 39.44 -2.29
CA THR A 83 -4.83 38.87 -1.86
C THR A 83 -5.43 39.57 -0.65
N SER A 84 -6.75 39.50 -0.53
CA SER A 84 -7.53 39.97 0.63
C SER A 84 -7.97 38.83 1.57
N LYS A 85 -7.60 37.58 1.26
CA LYS A 85 -8.20 36.37 1.87
C LYS A 85 -7.38 35.72 2.99
N ILE A 86 -6.08 35.98 3.03
CA ILE A 86 -5.16 35.58 4.11
C ILE A 86 -4.15 36.72 4.36
N SER A 87 -3.61 36.81 5.57
CA SER A 87 -2.66 37.87 5.97
C SER A 87 -1.43 37.33 6.70
N THR A 88 -1.56 36.20 7.40
CA THR A 88 -0.52 35.57 8.21
C THR A 88 -0.38 34.09 7.85
N PHE A 89 0.77 33.49 8.15
CA PHE A 89 0.97 32.06 7.97
C PHE A 89 -0.02 31.21 8.80
N SER A 90 -0.45 31.71 9.96
CA SER A 90 -1.50 31.08 10.79
C SER A 90 -2.87 31.01 10.11
N ASP A 91 -3.19 31.91 9.18
CA ASP A 91 -4.46 31.88 8.44
C ASP A 91 -4.52 30.69 7.47
N LEU A 92 -3.36 30.22 6.99
CA LEU A 92 -3.24 29.04 6.12
C LEU A 92 -3.85 27.78 6.78
N SER A 93 -3.73 27.65 8.11
CA SER A 93 -4.31 26.54 8.89
C SER A 93 -5.82 26.64 9.15
N LYS A 94 -6.47 27.70 8.64
CA LYS A 94 -7.87 28.06 8.89
C LYS A 94 -8.67 28.35 7.61
N ILE A 95 -8.12 28.05 6.43
CA ILE A 95 -8.72 28.43 5.14
C ILE A 95 -10.12 27.81 4.99
N ALA A 96 -11.13 28.67 4.98
CA ALA A 96 -12.51 28.36 4.62
C ALA A 96 -12.95 29.01 3.30
N THR A 97 -12.05 29.74 2.62
CA THR A 97 -12.28 30.39 1.32
C THR A 97 -11.91 29.49 0.15
N TYR A 98 -12.59 29.66 -0.98
CA TYR A 98 -12.31 28.90 -2.19
C TYR A 98 -10.93 29.27 -2.79
N GLY A 99 -10.42 30.49 -2.58
CA GLY A 99 -9.07 30.90 -2.96
C GLY A 99 -8.26 31.54 -1.83
N PHE A 100 -6.92 31.54 -1.94
CA PHE A 100 -6.03 32.21 -0.97
C PHE A 100 -4.66 32.67 -1.51
N ARG A 101 -4.21 32.26 -2.70
CA ARG A 101 -2.80 32.46 -3.13
C ARG A 101 -2.44 33.82 -3.75
N GLY A 102 -3.43 34.59 -4.22
CA GLY A 102 -3.16 35.81 -5.00
C GLY A 102 -2.54 35.59 -6.39
N GLU A 103 -2.74 34.41 -7.00
CA GLU A 103 -2.09 34.05 -8.28
C GLU A 103 -3.05 33.99 -9.48
N ALA A 104 -4.36 33.89 -9.27
CA ALA A 104 -5.32 33.53 -10.32
C ALA A 104 -5.49 34.62 -11.39
N LEU A 105 -5.81 35.85 -10.99
CA LEU A 105 -5.99 36.98 -11.93
C LEU A 105 -4.66 37.37 -12.59
N ALA A 106 -3.56 37.36 -11.83
CA ALA A 106 -2.22 37.55 -12.34
C ALA A 106 -1.88 36.54 -13.44
N SER A 107 -2.19 35.25 -13.23
CA SER A 107 -1.99 34.20 -14.22
C SER A 107 -2.84 34.43 -15.47
N MET A 108 -4.12 34.78 -15.32
CA MET A 108 -5.00 35.10 -16.46
C MET A 108 -4.47 36.28 -17.28
N SER A 109 -3.99 37.35 -16.64
CA SER A 109 -3.42 38.53 -17.31
C SER A 109 -2.11 38.24 -18.07
N HIS A 110 -1.36 37.21 -17.68
CA HIS A 110 -0.15 36.75 -18.41
C HIS A 110 -0.45 35.86 -19.64
N VAL A 111 -1.68 35.34 -19.79
CA VAL A 111 -2.06 34.47 -20.94
C VAL A 111 -3.25 34.99 -21.74
N ALA A 112 -3.86 36.11 -21.35
CA ALA A 112 -5.03 36.70 -21.98
C ALA A 112 -5.09 38.21 -21.72
N ARG A 113 -5.94 38.91 -22.48
CA ARG A 113 -6.30 40.31 -22.19
C ARG A 113 -7.36 40.32 -21.09
N LEU A 114 -7.00 40.86 -19.92
CA LEU A 114 -7.88 40.90 -18.76
C LEU A 114 -8.50 42.31 -18.62
N SER A 115 -9.82 42.39 -18.50
CA SER A 115 -10.52 43.62 -18.12
C SER A 115 -11.42 43.36 -16.92
N VAL A 116 -11.45 44.27 -15.97
CA VAL A 116 -12.31 44.18 -14.77
C VAL A 116 -13.19 45.43 -14.72
N ILE A 117 -14.48 45.24 -14.50
CA ILE A 117 -15.44 46.28 -14.14
C ILE A 117 -15.97 45.93 -12.75
N THR A 118 -15.99 46.86 -11.80
CA THR A 118 -16.42 46.57 -10.43
C THR A 118 -17.08 47.79 -9.78
N LYS A 119 -17.94 47.55 -8.79
CA LYS A 119 -18.55 48.60 -7.96
C LYS A 119 -18.82 48.03 -6.57
N THR A 120 -18.23 48.66 -5.54
CA THR A 120 -18.64 48.39 -4.15
C THR A 120 -19.94 49.13 -3.83
N LYS A 121 -20.70 48.63 -2.84
CA LYS A 121 -21.96 49.26 -2.37
C LYS A 121 -21.77 50.69 -1.84
N SER A 122 -20.55 51.06 -1.48
CA SER A 122 -20.13 52.39 -1.01
C SER A 122 -19.77 53.37 -2.13
N GLU A 123 -19.52 52.90 -3.36
CA GLU A 123 -19.12 53.75 -4.48
C GLU A 123 -20.33 54.17 -5.32
N THR A 124 -20.34 55.41 -5.81
CA THR A 124 -21.44 55.99 -6.61
C THR A 124 -21.45 55.50 -8.06
N CYS A 125 -20.29 55.23 -8.63
CA CYS A 125 -20.11 54.69 -9.99
C CYS A 125 -19.26 53.42 -9.98
N ALA A 126 -19.28 52.67 -11.08
CA ALA A 126 -18.39 51.53 -11.29
C ALA A 126 -17.04 52.00 -11.85
N TRP A 127 -15.99 51.23 -11.61
CA TRP A 127 -14.65 51.46 -12.13
C TRP A 127 -14.24 50.35 -13.10
N LYS A 128 -13.70 50.73 -14.27
CA LYS A 128 -13.15 49.83 -15.27
C LYS A 128 -11.62 49.93 -15.33
N ALA A 129 -10.95 48.79 -15.23
CA ALA A 129 -9.51 48.62 -15.37
C ALA A 129 -9.17 47.56 -16.44
N HIS A 130 -7.98 47.66 -17.01
CA HIS A 130 -7.44 46.76 -18.04
C HIS A 130 -6.03 46.31 -17.61
N TYR A 131 -5.69 45.04 -17.83
CA TYR A 131 -4.43 44.44 -17.36
C TYR A 131 -3.78 43.54 -18.40
N LEU A 132 -2.45 43.61 -18.50
CA LEU A 132 -1.62 42.76 -19.35
C LEU A 132 -0.32 42.39 -18.64
N ASP A 133 0.07 41.11 -18.65
CA ASP A 133 1.21 40.58 -17.89
C ASP A 133 1.21 41.02 -16.40
N GLY A 134 0.01 41.11 -15.81
CA GLY A 134 -0.22 41.51 -14.42
C GLY A 134 -0.24 43.01 -14.13
N VAL A 135 0.17 43.85 -15.08
CA VAL A 135 0.27 45.31 -14.91
C VAL A 135 -0.97 46.02 -15.48
N LEU A 136 -1.38 47.13 -14.87
CA LEU A 136 -2.45 48.01 -15.34
C LEU A 136 -2.07 48.71 -16.67
N VAL A 137 -2.92 48.65 -17.70
CA VAL A 137 -2.62 49.14 -19.06
C VAL A 137 -3.71 50.03 -19.67
N GLU A 138 -3.35 50.76 -20.73
CA GLU A 138 -4.28 51.59 -21.50
C GLU A 138 -5.37 50.73 -22.18
N GLY A 139 -6.65 51.05 -21.95
CA GLY A 139 -7.77 50.35 -22.60
C GLY A 139 -7.93 50.65 -24.10
N LYS A 140 -7.30 51.74 -24.58
CA LYS A 140 -7.11 52.12 -25.99
C LYS A 140 -5.84 52.96 -26.08
N THR A 141 -5.06 52.79 -27.16
CA THR A 141 -3.82 53.54 -27.41
C THR A 141 -4.02 55.06 -27.31
N GLY A 142 -3.20 55.72 -26.49
CA GLY A 142 -3.27 57.17 -26.24
C GLY A 142 -4.25 57.52 -25.12
N GLN A 143 -4.39 56.66 -24.10
CA GLN A 143 -5.23 56.94 -22.95
C GLN A 143 -4.66 56.41 -21.64
N THR A 144 -4.56 57.28 -20.62
CA THR A 144 -4.11 56.92 -19.26
C THR A 144 -4.62 55.55 -18.77
N ALA A 145 -3.72 54.74 -18.20
CA ALA A 145 -4.01 53.40 -17.72
C ALA A 145 -4.89 53.35 -16.46
N GLU A 146 -5.07 54.48 -15.75
CA GLU A 146 -5.83 54.57 -14.51
C GLU A 146 -7.28 54.01 -14.62
N PRO A 147 -7.85 53.46 -13.54
CA PRO A 147 -9.21 52.95 -13.54
C PRO A 147 -10.23 54.05 -13.86
N LYS A 148 -11.10 53.80 -14.84
CA LYS A 148 -12.02 54.80 -15.41
C LYS A 148 -13.44 54.63 -14.90
N PRO A 149 -14.17 55.72 -14.61
CA PRO A 149 -15.56 55.61 -14.19
C PRO A 149 -16.43 55.09 -15.36
N CYS A 150 -17.36 54.18 -15.06
CA CYS A 150 -18.29 53.64 -16.03
C CYS A 150 -19.65 53.31 -15.38
N ALA A 151 -20.64 52.99 -16.22
CA ALA A 151 -21.89 52.43 -15.76
C ALA A 151 -21.68 50.95 -15.37
N GLY A 152 -22.19 50.58 -14.19
CA GLY A 152 -22.15 49.20 -13.68
C GLY A 152 -22.95 49.09 -12.39
N ASN A 153 -23.48 47.89 -12.14
CA ASN A 153 -24.19 47.56 -10.91
C ASN A 153 -23.20 47.07 -9.84
N ASP A 154 -23.65 47.01 -8.59
CA ASP A 154 -22.88 46.45 -7.47
C ASP A 154 -22.42 45.01 -7.75
N GLY A 155 -21.17 44.71 -7.39
CA GLY A 155 -20.50 43.44 -7.70
C GLY A 155 -19.34 43.63 -8.68
N THR A 156 -18.92 42.53 -9.32
CA THR A 156 -17.80 42.53 -10.26
C THR A 156 -18.16 41.85 -11.59
N THR A 157 -17.55 42.31 -12.67
CA THR A 157 -17.60 41.71 -14.01
C THR A 157 -16.18 41.57 -14.53
N ILE A 158 -15.72 40.34 -14.70
CA ILE A 158 -14.39 40.01 -15.18
C ILE A 158 -14.50 39.50 -16.62
N ILE A 159 -13.70 40.07 -17.51
CA ILE A 159 -13.71 39.83 -18.95
C ILE A 159 -12.31 39.34 -19.35
N ILE A 160 -12.25 38.15 -19.93
CA ILE A 160 -11.03 37.54 -20.47
C ILE A 160 -11.19 37.43 -21.99
N GLU A 161 -10.31 38.10 -22.73
CA GLU A 161 -10.29 38.12 -24.20
C GLU A 161 -9.00 37.50 -24.73
N ASP A 162 -9.10 36.80 -25.87
CA ASP A 162 -7.99 36.16 -26.59
C ASP A 162 -7.08 35.26 -25.69
N LEU A 163 -7.68 34.28 -25.01
CA LEU A 163 -6.96 33.33 -24.15
C LEU A 163 -5.94 32.50 -24.95
N PHE A 164 -4.70 32.48 -24.47
CA PHE A 164 -3.51 31.89 -25.06
C PHE A 164 -2.98 32.56 -26.34
N TYR A 165 -3.35 33.81 -26.64
CA TYR A 165 -2.85 34.56 -27.81
C TYR A 165 -1.30 34.61 -27.90
N ASN A 166 -0.62 34.66 -26.75
CA ASN A 166 0.84 34.70 -26.65
C ASN A 166 1.51 33.32 -26.49
N THR A 167 0.73 32.22 -26.45
CA THR A 167 1.22 30.84 -26.37
C THR A 167 0.58 29.97 -27.46
N PRO A 168 0.96 30.15 -28.75
CA PRO A 168 0.27 29.51 -29.88
C PRO A 168 0.28 27.98 -29.82
N THR A 169 1.34 27.36 -29.32
CA THR A 169 1.43 25.91 -29.11
C THR A 169 0.37 25.38 -28.12
N ARG A 170 0.01 26.17 -27.10
CA ARG A 170 -1.05 25.81 -26.15
C ARG A 170 -2.44 26.03 -26.76
N LEU A 171 -2.63 27.10 -27.52
CA LEU A 171 -3.87 27.36 -28.27
C LEU A 171 -4.15 26.23 -29.28
N ALA A 172 -3.14 25.80 -30.03
CA ALA A 172 -3.22 24.69 -30.99
C ALA A 172 -3.36 23.28 -30.35
N ALA A 173 -3.07 23.14 -29.06
CA ALA A 173 -3.25 21.89 -28.32
C ALA A 173 -4.65 21.74 -27.71
N LEU A 174 -5.48 22.79 -27.75
CA LEU A 174 -6.89 22.73 -27.38
C LEU A 174 -7.72 22.14 -28.54
N ARG A 175 -8.89 21.59 -28.20
CA ARG A 175 -9.74 20.87 -29.16
C ARG A 175 -10.73 21.83 -29.83
N SER A 176 -11.92 21.36 -30.19
CA SER A 176 -12.97 22.23 -30.72
C SER A 176 -13.53 23.16 -29.64
N ALA A 177 -13.90 24.38 -30.05
CA ALA A 177 -14.61 25.34 -29.20
C ALA A 177 -15.90 24.76 -28.57
N SER A 178 -16.54 23.79 -29.23
CA SER A 178 -17.71 23.09 -28.71
C SER A 178 -17.38 22.21 -27.50
N GLU A 179 -16.23 21.52 -27.49
CA GLU A 179 -15.84 20.69 -26.35
C GLU A 179 -15.41 21.54 -25.13
N GLU A 180 -14.71 22.66 -25.34
CA GLU A 180 -14.38 23.57 -24.24
C GLU A 180 -15.65 24.26 -23.68
N HIS A 181 -16.65 24.58 -24.53
CA HIS A 181 -17.98 25.05 -24.07
C HIS A 181 -18.72 24.00 -23.23
N ALA A 182 -18.68 22.73 -23.64
CA ALA A 182 -19.28 21.64 -22.87
C ALA A 182 -18.61 21.45 -21.49
N ARG A 183 -17.29 21.64 -21.40
CA ARG A 183 -16.55 21.65 -20.12
C ARG A 183 -16.85 22.87 -19.26
N ILE A 184 -17.08 24.05 -19.87
CA ILE A 184 -17.57 25.24 -19.17
C ILE A 184 -18.93 24.96 -18.52
N LEU A 185 -19.87 24.37 -19.27
CA LEU A 185 -21.18 23.98 -18.74
C LEU A 185 -21.05 22.96 -17.61
N ASP A 186 -20.21 21.92 -17.76
CA ASP A 186 -19.93 20.92 -16.70
C ASP A 186 -19.37 21.52 -15.41
N VAL A 187 -18.55 22.58 -15.47
CA VAL A 187 -18.11 23.31 -14.27
C VAL A 187 -19.28 24.08 -13.64
N ILE A 188 -20.07 24.81 -14.43
CA ILE A 188 -21.19 25.63 -13.91
C ILE A 188 -22.26 24.75 -13.26
N THR A 189 -22.66 23.64 -13.90
CA THR A 189 -23.68 22.73 -13.36
C THR A 189 -23.24 22.11 -12.02
N LYS A 190 -21.95 21.78 -11.88
CA LYS A 190 -21.38 21.26 -10.63
C LYS A 190 -21.43 22.28 -9.50
N TYR A 191 -20.95 23.51 -9.72
CA TYR A 191 -21.00 24.54 -8.68
C TYR A 191 -22.43 24.97 -8.35
N ALA A 192 -23.37 24.92 -9.29
CA ALA A 192 -24.78 25.20 -9.04
C ALA A 192 -25.46 24.13 -8.16
N VAL A 193 -25.20 22.84 -8.39
CA VAL A 193 -25.70 21.77 -7.53
C VAL A 193 -25.17 21.90 -6.09
N HIS A 194 -23.92 22.32 -5.93
CA HIS A 194 -23.32 22.52 -4.61
C HIS A 194 -23.76 23.82 -3.91
N ASN A 195 -24.14 24.87 -4.66
CA ASN A 195 -24.58 26.17 -4.14
C ASN A 195 -26.01 26.48 -4.60
N PRO A 196 -27.04 25.75 -4.13
CA PRO A 196 -28.42 25.91 -4.62
C PRO A 196 -28.97 27.31 -4.39
N THR A 197 -28.52 28.01 -3.34
CA THR A 197 -28.91 29.39 -3.01
C THR A 197 -28.41 30.46 -3.97
N VAL A 198 -27.58 30.11 -4.96
CA VAL A 198 -26.98 31.02 -5.95
C VAL A 198 -27.54 30.73 -7.33
N SER A 199 -28.04 31.76 -8.03
CA SER A 199 -28.52 31.61 -9.42
C SER A 199 -27.33 31.57 -10.38
N PHE A 200 -27.31 30.59 -11.29
CA PHE A 200 -26.28 30.43 -12.30
C PHE A 200 -26.88 30.50 -13.72
N VAL A 201 -26.39 31.42 -14.53
CA VAL A 201 -26.81 31.57 -15.94
C VAL A 201 -25.59 31.51 -16.86
N CYS A 202 -25.61 30.63 -17.86
CA CYS A 202 -24.61 30.59 -18.92
C CYS A 202 -25.25 30.85 -20.28
N LYS A 203 -24.64 31.70 -21.11
CA LYS A 203 -25.07 31.97 -22.49
C LYS A 203 -23.92 32.05 -23.47
N LYS A 204 -24.13 31.56 -24.70
CA LYS A 204 -23.25 31.91 -25.83
C LYS A 204 -23.42 33.39 -26.21
N ALA A 205 -22.31 34.08 -26.47
CA ALA A 205 -22.31 35.45 -26.97
C ALA A 205 -22.95 35.52 -28.36
N GLY A 206 -24.03 36.29 -28.50
CA GLY A 206 -24.85 36.36 -29.71
C GLY A 206 -26.02 35.37 -29.76
N SER A 207 -26.20 34.51 -28.75
CA SER A 207 -27.44 33.72 -28.61
C SER A 207 -28.59 34.60 -28.09
N ALA A 208 -29.80 34.37 -28.60
CA ALA A 208 -31.03 35.04 -28.14
C ALA A 208 -31.48 34.56 -26.75
N GLY A 209 -31.07 33.36 -26.32
CA GLY A 209 -31.41 32.78 -25.02
C GLY A 209 -30.19 32.16 -24.30
N PRO A 210 -30.29 31.90 -22.98
CA PRO A 210 -29.26 31.21 -22.23
C PRO A 210 -29.18 29.72 -22.62
N ASP A 211 -27.97 29.18 -22.64
CA ASP A 211 -27.67 27.76 -22.80
C ASP A 211 -28.07 26.96 -21.54
N LEU A 212 -27.94 27.60 -20.39
CA LEU A 212 -28.20 27.06 -19.06
C LEU A 212 -28.69 28.19 -18.18
N SER A 213 -29.81 27.99 -17.49
CA SER A 213 -30.36 28.95 -16.53
C SER A 213 -30.87 28.18 -15.33
N ILE A 214 -30.22 28.35 -14.18
CA ILE A 214 -30.51 27.66 -12.93
C ILE A 214 -30.98 28.73 -11.94
N PRO A 215 -32.28 28.77 -11.56
CA PRO A 215 -32.75 29.70 -10.54
C PRO A 215 -32.23 29.31 -9.16
N THR A 216 -32.26 30.26 -8.22
CA THR A 216 -32.03 29.96 -6.80
C THR A 216 -33.04 28.92 -6.29
N SER A 217 -32.56 27.92 -5.55
CA SER A 217 -33.36 26.93 -4.83
C SER A 217 -32.91 26.82 -3.37
N SER A 218 -33.77 26.30 -2.50
CA SER A 218 -33.43 25.91 -1.13
C SER A 218 -32.76 24.53 -1.04
N GLU A 219 -32.92 23.68 -2.06
CA GLU A 219 -32.61 22.24 -1.99
C GLU A 219 -31.72 21.76 -3.13
N THR A 220 -30.59 21.14 -2.78
CA THR A 220 -29.69 20.46 -3.74
C THR A 220 -30.42 19.44 -4.62
N ALA A 221 -31.39 18.70 -4.09
CA ALA A 221 -32.19 17.73 -4.85
C ALA A 221 -33.00 18.37 -5.98
N GLN A 222 -33.59 19.55 -5.78
CA GLN A 222 -34.33 20.28 -6.82
C GLN A 222 -33.38 20.84 -7.88
N THR A 223 -32.19 21.31 -7.48
CA THR A 223 -31.17 21.72 -8.45
C THR A 223 -30.66 20.53 -9.28
N ILE A 224 -30.47 19.35 -8.68
CA ILE A 224 -30.15 18.12 -9.42
C ILE A 224 -31.26 17.78 -10.42
N ARG A 225 -32.54 17.87 -10.03
CA ARG A 225 -33.70 17.68 -10.92
C ARG A 225 -33.72 18.64 -12.11
N HIS A 226 -33.40 19.91 -11.87
CA HIS A 226 -33.38 20.95 -12.90
C HIS A 226 -32.20 20.80 -13.87
N VAL A 227 -31.03 20.40 -13.37
CA VAL A 227 -29.78 20.29 -14.13
C VAL A 227 -29.63 18.96 -14.87
N TYR A 228 -29.95 17.85 -14.20
CA TYR A 228 -29.73 16.49 -14.71
C TYR A 228 -31.03 15.76 -15.10
N GLY A 229 -32.18 16.42 -14.92
CA GLY A 229 -33.48 15.95 -15.39
C GLY A 229 -34.25 15.08 -14.41
N HIS A 230 -35.54 14.86 -14.74
CA HIS A 230 -36.47 14.18 -13.84
C HIS A 230 -36.15 12.70 -13.59
N SER A 231 -35.50 12.01 -14.54
CA SER A 231 -35.14 10.59 -14.42
C SER A 231 -34.14 10.33 -13.29
N ILE A 232 -33.11 11.16 -13.15
CA ILE A 232 -32.19 11.07 -12.00
C ILE A 232 -32.91 11.45 -10.70
N ALA A 233 -33.73 12.50 -10.72
CA ALA A 233 -34.42 12.99 -9.53
C ALA A 233 -35.49 12.04 -8.97
N LYS A 234 -36.17 11.25 -9.82
CA LYS A 234 -37.16 10.25 -9.38
C LYS A 234 -36.51 9.16 -8.51
N ASP A 235 -35.31 8.75 -8.89
CA ASP A 235 -34.57 7.65 -8.27
C ASP A 235 -33.45 8.15 -7.32
N LEU A 236 -33.45 9.44 -6.96
CA LEU A 236 -32.41 10.07 -6.14
C LEU A 236 -32.62 9.79 -4.65
N LEU A 237 -31.59 9.21 -4.02
CA LEU A 237 -31.52 8.96 -2.57
C LEU A 237 -30.64 10.02 -1.93
N HIS A 238 -31.07 10.54 -0.79
CA HIS A 238 -30.32 11.48 0.04
C HIS A 238 -29.84 10.77 1.31
N ALA A 239 -28.57 10.94 1.67
CA ALA A 239 -28.05 10.46 2.96
C ALA A 239 -26.88 11.31 3.45
N LYS A 240 -26.84 11.57 4.75
CA LYS A 240 -25.72 12.25 5.43
C LYS A 240 -24.98 11.26 6.32
N PHE A 241 -23.66 11.25 6.19
CA PHE A 241 -22.75 10.36 6.91
C PHE A 241 -21.67 11.18 7.62
N GLY A 242 -21.20 10.68 8.76
CA GLY A 242 -20.04 11.19 9.48
C GLY A 242 -19.64 10.20 10.57
N PRO A 243 -18.57 10.49 11.34
CA PRO A 243 -18.06 9.58 12.38
C PRO A 243 -18.99 9.44 13.59
N LYS A 244 -20.18 10.06 13.57
CA LYS A 244 -21.33 9.63 14.36
C LYS A 244 -22.59 9.56 13.49
N ASN A 245 -23.13 8.36 13.39
CA ASN A 245 -24.57 8.09 13.29
C ASN A 245 -24.83 6.71 13.90
N LEU A 246 -24.97 6.70 15.23
CA LEU A 246 -25.57 5.60 15.99
C LEU A 246 -26.61 6.21 16.93
N ASP A 247 -27.78 6.39 16.32
CA ASP A 247 -29.09 6.69 16.89
C ASP A 247 -29.36 8.16 17.27
N GLU A 248 -30.46 8.68 16.72
CA GLU A 248 -31.21 9.82 17.25
C GLU A 248 -31.89 9.37 18.55
N ASP A 249 -31.70 10.10 19.65
CA ASP A 249 -32.72 10.20 20.71
C ASP A 249 -32.45 11.42 21.61
N THR A 250 -33.54 12.06 22.05
CA THR A 250 -33.63 13.29 22.87
C THR A 250 -33.07 14.61 22.30
N ASP A 251 -33.99 15.56 22.14
CA ASP A 251 -33.81 16.99 21.87
C ASP A 251 -33.21 17.79 23.06
N ASP A 252 -33.08 19.10 22.81
CA ASP A 252 -32.91 20.25 23.72
C ASP A 252 -31.50 20.87 23.85
N VAL A 253 -31.39 22.07 23.24
CA VAL A 253 -30.66 23.32 23.59
C VAL A 253 -29.61 23.26 24.73
N ASP A 254 -28.44 23.91 24.62
CA ASP A 254 -28.21 25.25 24.04
C ASP A 254 -26.75 25.49 23.58
N MET A 255 -26.46 26.68 23.03
CA MET A 255 -25.10 27.10 22.62
C MET A 255 -24.20 27.50 23.80
N ASP A 256 -22.92 27.15 23.71
CA ASP A 256 -21.81 28.10 23.88
C ASP A 256 -20.51 27.51 23.29
N ALA A 257 -19.46 28.31 23.12
CA ALA A 257 -18.18 27.83 22.62
C ALA A 257 -17.49 26.81 23.55
N ASP A 258 -16.93 25.76 22.96
CA ASP A 258 -15.50 25.53 23.18
C ASP A 258 -14.79 25.02 21.91
N TYR A 259 -13.55 25.47 21.75
CA TYR A 259 -12.63 25.09 20.71
C TYR A 259 -12.08 23.66 20.93
N SER A 260 -12.93 22.62 21.12
CA SER A 260 -12.48 21.28 21.58
C SER A 260 -13.11 19.94 21.05
N ARG A 261 -13.14 19.59 19.74
CA ARG A 261 -13.25 18.17 19.20
C ARG A 261 -12.56 17.84 17.83
N PRO A 262 -11.50 16.99 17.78
CA PRO A 262 -10.89 16.54 16.53
C PRO A 262 -11.72 15.45 15.82
N GLU A 263 -11.31 15.06 14.60
CA GLU A 263 -11.88 13.95 13.82
C GLU A 263 -13.39 14.05 13.50
N SER A 264 -13.90 15.26 13.21
CA SER A 264 -15.24 15.43 12.62
C SER A 264 -15.17 15.69 11.11
N TRP A 265 -15.57 14.70 10.31
CA TRP A 265 -15.89 14.88 8.88
C TRP A 265 -17.39 14.65 8.63
N LEU A 266 -17.94 15.24 7.58
CA LEU A 266 -19.36 15.11 7.21
C LEU A 266 -19.49 14.96 5.70
N ALA A 267 -20.01 13.82 5.25
CA ALA A 267 -20.34 13.54 3.85
C ALA A 267 -21.85 13.65 3.63
N GLU A 268 -22.30 14.71 2.97
CA GLU A 268 -23.64 14.80 2.40
C GLU A 268 -23.64 14.18 1.00
N THR A 269 -24.49 13.18 0.77
CA THR A 269 -24.55 12.43 -0.48
C THR A 269 -25.95 12.46 -1.09
N HIS A 270 -25.99 12.57 -2.42
CA HIS A 270 -27.19 12.39 -3.23
C HIS A 270 -26.85 11.42 -4.38
N PHE A 271 -27.42 10.23 -4.40
CA PHE A 271 -27.03 9.15 -5.32
C PHE A 271 -28.25 8.36 -5.83
N THR A 272 -28.20 7.83 -7.03
CA THR A 272 -29.35 7.11 -7.60
C THR A 272 -29.50 5.70 -7.04
N ASN A 273 -30.75 5.25 -6.88
CA ASN A 273 -31.10 3.88 -6.54
C ASN A 273 -30.78 2.88 -7.71
N PRO A 274 -31.02 1.56 -7.55
CA PRO A 274 -30.73 0.55 -8.57
C PRO A 274 -31.53 0.62 -9.87
N ASN A 275 -32.63 1.38 -9.94
CA ASN A 275 -33.49 1.46 -11.12
C ASN A 275 -32.85 2.31 -12.23
N TYR A 276 -32.21 3.41 -11.83
CA TYR A 276 -31.51 4.30 -12.75
C TYR A 276 -30.21 3.67 -13.25
N HIS A 277 -30.01 3.71 -14.57
CA HIS A 277 -28.82 3.17 -15.21
C HIS A 277 -28.41 4.04 -16.41
N SER A 278 -27.12 4.38 -16.49
CA SER A 278 -26.54 5.19 -17.57
C SER A 278 -25.26 4.56 -18.11
N LYS A 279 -24.91 4.80 -19.38
CA LYS A 279 -23.65 4.33 -19.99
C LYS A 279 -22.39 5.09 -19.51
N LYS A 280 -22.55 6.12 -18.66
CA LYS A 280 -21.46 6.92 -18.10
C LYS A 280 -21.79 7.36 -16.68
N MET A 281 -20.88 7.10 -15.74
CA MET A 281 -20.98 7.62 -14.38
C MET A 281 -20.91 9.15 -14.36
N VAL A 282 -21.91 9.78 -13.75
CA VAL A 282 -21.88 11.21 -13.42
C VAL A 282 -21.49 11.30 -11.94
N PHE A 283 -20.28 11.81 -11.67
CA PHE A 283 -19.75 11.95 -10.32
C PHE A 283 -19.40 13.43 -10.05
N LEU A 284 -19.94 13.96 -8.96
CA LEU A 284 -19.65 15.28 -8.44
C LEU A 284 -19.04 15.10 -7.04
N LEU A 285 -17.81 15.57 -6.85
CA LEU A 285 -17.10 15.53 -5.58
C LEU A 285 -16.70 16.95 -5.16
N PHE A 286 -17.19 17.36 -4.01
CA PHE A 286 -16.80 18.62 -3.37
C PHE A 286 -16.12 18.31 -2.05
N ILE A 287 -14.93 18.88 -1.80
CA ILE A 287 -14.20 18.77 -0.53
C ILE A 287 -13.97 20.18 0.01
N ASN A 288 -14.47 20.48 1.21
CA ASN A 288 -14.46 21.84 1.78
C ASN A 288 -14.88 22.90 0.76
N HIS A 289 -16.05 22.67 0.15
CA HIS A 289 -16.66 23.48 -0.91
C HIS A 289 -15.91 23.58 -2.25
N ARG A 290 -14.67 23.07 -2.37
CA ARG A 290 -13.92 23.01 -3.63
C ARG A 290 -14.36 21.83 -4.49
N LEU A 291 -14.60 22.04 -5.79
CA LEU A 291 -14.76 20.96 -6.76
C LEU A 291 -13.42 20.20 -6.94
N VAL A 292 -13.43 18.88 -6.68
CA VAL A 292 -12.27 18.00 -6.68
C VAL A 292 -12.49 16.77 -7.58
N GLU A 293 -11.41 16.22 -8.12
CA GLU A 293 -11.39 14.94 -8.84
C GLU A 293 -10.56 13.92 -8.01
N SER A 294 -11.21 12.93 -7.35
CA SER A 294 -10.52 11.76 -6.76
C SER A 294 -10.91 10.49 -7.52
N LEU A 295 -9.92 9.85 -8.16
CA LEU A 295 -10.10 8.59 -8.87
C LEU A 295 -10.31 7.41 -7.90
N ARG A 296 -9.80 7.51 -6.66
CA ARG A 296 -9.99 6.54 -5.59
C ARG A 296 -11.45 6.48 -5.15
N MET A 297 -12.00 7.60 -4.69
CA MET A 297 -13.43 7.69 -4.34
C MET A 297 -14.32 7.28 -5.51
N LYS A 298 -14.03 7.77 -6.73
CA LYS A 298 -14.82 7.41 -7.91
C LYS A 298 -14.89 5.90 -8.12
N ARG A 299 -13.75 5.19 -8.03
CA ARG A 299 -13.69 3.73 -8.18
C ARG A 299 -14.38 3.00 -7.03
N ALA A 300 -14.20 3.43 -5.79
CA ALA A 300 -14.84 2.81 -4.63
C ALA A 300 -16.38 2.90 -4.73
N LEU A 301 -16.90 4.09 -5.06
CA LEU A 301 -18.35 4.28 -5.23
C LEU A 301 -18.88 3.61 -6.50
N GLU A 302 -18.12 3.53 -7.58
CA GLU A 302 -18.49 2.74 -8.77
C GLU A 302 -18.51 1.21 -8.48
N ASN A 303 -17.61 0.73 -7.62
CA ASN A 303 -17.59 -0.67 -7.17
C ASN A 303 -18.84 -1.05 -6.36
N VAL A 304 -19.39 -0.16 -5.52
CA VAL A 304 -20.64 -0.40 -4.77
C VAL A 304 -21.79 -0.80 -5.70
N TYR A 305 -21.89 -0.18 -6.88
CA TYR A 305 -22.93 -0.48 -7.87
C TYR A 305 -22.59 -1.67 -8.78
N SER A 306 -21.35 -2.16 -8.80
CA SER A 306 -20.88 -3.17 -9.75
C SER A 306 -21.57 -4.55 -9.63
N GLY A 307 -22.08 -4.88 -8.43
CA GLY A 307 -22.92 -6.05 -8.19
C GLY A 307 -24.42 -5.78 -8.23
N ILE A 308 -24.85 -4.54 -8.49
CA ILE A 308 -26.23 -4.06 -8.35
C ILE A 308 -26.83 -3.66 -9.70
N LEU A 309 -26.05 -2.99 -10.56
CA LEU A 309 -26.47 -2.53 -11.90
C LEU A 309 -26.08 -3.52 -13.02
N PRO A 310 -26.74 -3.48 -14.19
CA PRO A 310 -26.35 -4.25 -15.37
C PRO A 310 -24.91 -3.93 -15.83
N LYS A 311 -24.19 -4.94 -16.32
CA LYS A 311 -22.80 -4.80 -16.79
C LYS A 311 -22.66 -3.68 -17.84
N GLY A 312 -21.80 -2.69 -17.56
CA GLY A 312 -21.60 -1.51 -18.42
C GLY A 312 -22.55 -0.34 -18.13
N SER A 313 -23.34 -0.41 -17.05
CA SER A 313 -24.13 0.69 -16.51
C SER A 313 -23.44 1.33 -15.31
N SER A 314 -23.70 2.61 -15.09
CA SER A 314 -23.14 3.45 -14.02
C SER A 314 -24.23 4.34 -13.38
N PRO A 315 -24.06 4.74 -12.11
CA PRO A 315 -24.98 5.62 -11.38
C PRO A 315 -24.74 7.13 -11.63
N PHE A 316 -25.65 7.95 -11.10
CA PHE A 316 -25.37 9.35 -10.75
C PHE A 316 -25.04 9.45 -9.26
N ILE A 317 -23.99 10.20 -8.90
CA ILE A 317 -23.56 10.44 -7.51
C ILE A 317 -23.07 11.89 -7.34
N TYR A 318 -23.61 12.58 -6.35
CA TYR A 318 -23.06 13.81 -5.76
C TYR A 318 -22.62 13.52 -4.32
N LEU A 319 -21.42 13.96 -3.96
CA LEU A 319 -20.80 13.86 -2.63
C LEU A 319 -20.19 15.21 -2.27
N SER A 320 -20.66 15.80 -1.17
CA SER A 320 -20.06 16.96 -0.51
C SER A 320 -19.47 16.52 0.82
N LEU A 321 -18.15 16.59 0.92
CA LEU A 321 -17.35 16.14 2.04
C LEU A 321 -16.73 17.35 2.75
N GLN A 322 -17.18 17.62 3.96
CA GLN A 322 -16.57 18.59 4.87
C GLN A 322 -15.60 17.85 5.79
N ILE A 323 -14.37 18.35 5.89
CA ILE A 323 -13.31 17.85 6.76
C ILE A 323 -12.66 19.08 7.41
N ASN A 324 -12.16 18.96 8.64
CA ASN A 324 -11.35 20.02 9.26
C ASN A 324 -10.20 20.47 8.32
N PRO A 325 -10.08 21.77 7.97
CA PRO A 325 -9.06 22.25 7.02
C PRO A 325 -7.61 21.95 7.39
N ARG A 326 -7.31 21.59 8.65
CA ARG A 326 -5.97 21.13 9.06
C ARG A 326 -5.62 19.74 8.51
N ASP A 327 -6.63 18.92 8.27
CA ASP A 327 -6.47 17.51 7.89
C ASP A 327 -6.54 17.34 6.35
N VAL A 328 -6.61 18.45 5.60
CA VAL A 328 -6.73 18.51 4.12
C VAL A 328 -5.61 19.37 3.51
N ASP A 329 -4.66 18.75 2.83
CA ASP A 329 -3.67 19.44 1.99
C ASP A 329 -4.30 19.88 0.65
N VAL A 330 -4.51 21.19 0.51
CA VAL A 330 -5.00 21.86 -0.70
C VAL A 330 -3.87 22.36 -1.61
N ASN A 331 -2.61 22.02 -1.33
CA ASN A 331 -1.43 22.43 -2.09
C ASN A 331 -0.89 21.37 -3.07
N VAL A 332 -1.56 20.22 -3.18
CA VAL A 332 -1.12 19.06 -3.98
C VAL A 332 -0.91 19.37 -5.48
N HIS A 333 -1.81 20.14 -6.10
CA HIS A 333 -1.77 20.42 -7.55
C HIS A 333 -2.01 21.91 -7.88
N PRO A 334 -1.25 22.56 -8.79
CA PRO A 334 -1.39 23.99 -9.09
C PRO A 334 -2.81 24.46 -9.45
N THR A 335 -3.59 23.61 -10.12
CA THR A 335 -4.97 23.89 -10.54
C THR A 335 -6.04 23.51 -9.49
N LYS A 336 -5.61 23.11 -8.28
CA LYS A 336 -6.42 22.57 -7.17
C LYS A 336 -7.53 21.59 -7.61
N LYS A 337 -7.19 20.68 -8.54
CA LYS A 337 -8.08 19.58 -8.97
C LYS A 337 -8.07 18.42 -8.00
N GLU A 338 -6.89 18.15 -7.45
CA GLU A 338 -6.63 17.08 -6.50
C GLU A 338 -6.28 17.73 -5.15
N VAL A 339 -6.73 17.09 -4.07
CA VAL A 339 -6.35 17.41 -2.68
C VAL A 339 -6.09 16.08 -1.99
N HIS A 340 -5.19 16.08 -1.02
CA HIS A 340 -4.96 14.91 -0.15
C HIS A 340 -5.47 15.23 1.24
N PHE A 341 -5.97 14.22 1.95
CA PHE A 341 -6.44 14.41 3.32
C PHE A 341 -6.16 13.16 4.15
N LEU A 342 -6.09 13.37 5.47
CA LEU A 342 -5.84 12.30 6.42
C LEU A 342 -6.97 11.26 6.35
N ASN A 343 -6.60 9.98 6.46
CA ASN A 343 -7.51 8.83 6.38
C ASN A 343 -8.41 8.77 5.11
N GLU A 344 -7.92 9.22 3.93
CA GLU A 344 -8.68 9.15 2.66
C GLU A 344 -9.30 7.76 2.40
N GLU A 345 -8.54 6.69 2.66
CA GLU A 345 -8.97 5.30 2.45
C GLU A 345 -10.13 4.93 3.38
N GLU A 346 -9.98 5.17 4.68
CA GLU A 346 -11.03 4.90 5.68
C GLU A 346 -12.31 5.72 5.40
N ILE A 347 -12.17 7.01 5.11
CA ILE A 347 -13.30 7.90 4.80
C ILE A 347 -14.00 7.44 3.52
N THR A 348 -13.23 7.03 2.49
CA THR A 348 -13.78 6.46 1.26
C THR A 348 -14.57 5.18 1.52
N ASP A 349 -14.00 4.24 2.29
CA ASP A 349 -14.60 2.94 2.56
C ASP A 349 -15.80 3.04 3.52
N GLN A 350 -15.79 3.98 4.47
CA GLN A 350 -16.95 4.30 5.30
C GLN A 350 -18.10 4.87 4.45
N ILE A 351 -17.84 5.84 3.56
CA ILE A 351 -18.87 6.39 2.66
C ILE A 351 -19.40 5.29 1.72
N ALA A 352 -18.52 4.49 1.11
CA ALA A 352 -18.91 3.39 0.25
C ALA A 352 -19.78 2.35 0.99
N SER A 353 -19.39 1.97 2.21
CA SER A 353 -20.15 1.04 3.06
C SER A 353 -21.52 1.58 3.45
N GLN A 354 -21.63 2.87 3.79
CA GLN A 354 -22.92 3.48 4.14
C GLN A 354 -23.84 3.63 2.91
N MET A 355 -23.29 3.99 1.74
CA MET A 355 -24.03 3.97 0.47
C MET A 355 -24.50 2.55 0.12
N GLN A 356 -23.67 1.53 0.32
CA GLN A 356 -24.05 0.13 0.12
C GLN A 356 -25.19 -0.30 1.05
N ARG A 357 -25.17 0.11 2.32
CA ARG A 357 -26.26 -0.15 3.28
C ARG A 357 -27.58 0.53 2.85
N ALA A 358 -27.52 1.79 2.42
CA ALA A 358 -28.70 2.51 1.94
C ALA A 358 -29.32 1.88 0.67
N LEU A 359 -28.48 1.43 -0.27
CA LEU A 359 -28.92 0.69 -1.46
C LEU A 359 -29.47 -0.70 -1.13
N ALA A 360 -28.91 -1.38 -0.11
CA ALA A 360 -29.41 -2.65 0.38
C ALA A 360 -30.79 -2.52 1.06
N ALA A 361 -31.00 -1.45 1.85
CA ALA A 361 -32.29 -1.16 2.49
C ALA A 361 -33.42 -1.00 1.45
N GLN A 362 -33.19 -0.25 0.36
CA GLN A 362 -34.17 -0.16 -0.73
C GLN A 362 -34.29 -1.42 -1.59
N SER A 363 -33.31 -2.32 -1.58
CA SER A 363 -33.36 -3.54 -2.41
C SER A 363 -34.46 -4.53 -1.96
N GLN A 364 -35.03 -4.35 -0.77
CA GLN A 364 -36.18 -5.13 -0.29
C GLN A 364 -37.51 -4.72 -0.94
N SER A 365 -37.62 -3.53 -1.54
CA SER A 365 -38.86 -3.04 -2.17
C SER A 365 -38.91 -3.23 -3.70
N ARG A 366 -38.21 -4.24 -4.24
CA ARG A 366 -38.19 -4.55 -5.68
C ARG A 366 -39.49 -5.21 -6.14
N VAL A 367 -40.46 -4.39 -6.56
CA VAL A 367 -41.56 -4.83 -7.42
C VAL A 367 -40.99 -5.14 -8.80
N PHE A 368 -40.84 -6.43 -9.12
CA PHE A 368 -40.46 -6.87 -10.47
C PHE A 368 -41.71 -6.89 -11.36
N GLU A 369 -41.86 -5.87 -12.21
CA GLU A 369 -42.86 -5.87 -13.28
C GLU A 369 -42.36 -6.71 -14.46
N TYR A 370 -42.74 -7.99 -14.50
CA TYR A 370 -42.35 -8.93 -15.54
C TYR A 370 -43.23 -8.77 -16.79
N GLN A 371 -42.83 -7.91 -17.73
CA GLN A 371 -43.49 -7.80 -19.03
C GLN A 371 -43.09 -8.95 -19.95
N THR A 372 -43.85 -10.05 -19.90
CA THR A 372 -43.67 -11.23 -20.76
C THR A 372 -44.00 -10.90 -22.22
N LEU A 373 -43.03 -11.03 -23.13
CA LEU A 373 -43.26 -10.99 -24.58
C LEU A 373 -42.77 -12.28 -25.24
N LEU A 374 -43.53 -12.75 -26.22
CA LEU A 374 -43.48 -14.13 -26.72
C LEU A 374 -42.36 -14.35 -27.76
N THR A 375 -41.99 -15.61 -27.90
CA THR A 375 -41.08 -16.12 -28.94
C THR A 375 -41.69 -16.04 -30.34
N GLY A 376 -40.93 -15.55 -31.33
CA GLY A 376 -41.26 -15.73 -32.75
C GLY A 376 -40.39 -14.89 -33.71
N GLY A 377 -40.07 -15.44 -34.88
CA GLY A 377 -39.46 -14.71 -36.00
C GLY A 377 -38.00 -15.06 -36.32
N ILE A 378 -37.81 -15.91 -37.34
CA ILE A 378 -36.54 -16.05 -38.07
C ILE A 378 -36.66 -15.21 -39.35
N ALA A 379 -35.65 -14.39 -39.67
CA ALA A 379 -35.51 -13.73 -40.97
C ALA A 379 -34.03 -13.44 -41.29
N GLU A 380 -33.68 -13.51 -42.57
CA GLU A 380 -32.34 -13.21 -43.11
C GLU A 380 -32.14 -11.69 -43.33
N PRO A 381 -30.96 -11.26 -43.82
CA PRO A 381 -31.01 -10.73 -45.20
C PRO A 381 -29.81 -11.08 -46.12
N GLU A 382 -30.03 -10.89 -47.42
CA GLU A 382 -29.14 -11.22 -48.55
C GLU A 382 -27.85 -10.39 -48.71
N THR A 383 -26.95 -10.92 -49.55
CA THR A 383 -25.77 -10.24 -50.15
C THR A 383 -26.08 -9.27 -51.30
N LYS A 384 -25.20 -8.27 -51.54
CA LYS A 384 -24.63 -7.83 -52.85
C LYS A 384 -23.44 -6.87 -52.56
N LYS A 385 -22.23 -6.89 -53.18
CA LYS A 385 -21.79 -6.82 -54.62
C LYS A 385 -22.13 -5.46 -55.26
N ARG A 386 -21.34 -4.78 -56.11
CA ARG A 386 -19.97 -4.87 -56.75
C ARG A 386 -19.45 -3.40 -56.87
N LYS A 387 -18.25 -2.99 -57.34
CA LYS A 387 -17.07 -3.56 -58.07
C LYS A 387 -15.79 -3.16 -57.26
N GLY A 388 -14.55 -2.88 -57.70
CA GLY A 388 -13.79 -2.95 -58.98
C GLY A 388 -12.66 -1.86 -59.04
N LYS A 389 -11.67 -1.81 -59.95
CA LYS A 389 -10.77 -2.80 -60.61
C LYS A 389 -10.10 -2.16 -61.85
N GLU A 390 -8.76 -2.14 -61.98
CA GLU A 390 -8.06 -2.45 -63.26
C GLU A 390 -6.51 -2.67 -63.10
N ARG A 391 -5.86 -3.14 -64.18
CA ARG A 391 -4.43 -3.49 -64.37
C ARG A 391 -4.10 -3.41 -65.88
N ALA A 392 -2.86 -3.09 -66.25
CA ALA A 392 -2.20 -3.53 -67.51
C ALA A 392 -0.67 -3.21 -67.48
N ARG A 393 0.20 -3.71 -68.38
CA ARG A 393 0.47 -5.09 -68.88
C ARG A 393 1.77 -5.05 -69.78
N ASP A 394 2.12 -6.19 -70.39
CA ASP A 394 2.97 -6.40 -71.59
C ASP A 394 4.51 -6.31 -71.43
N ASP A 395 5.35 -6.95 -72.27
CA ASP A 395 5.52 -8.40 -72.63
C ASP A 395 6.82 -8.58 -73.51
N ASP A 396 7.06 -9.79 -74.07
CA ASP A 396 7.98 -10.22 -75.17
C ASP A 396 9.48 -10.59 -74.91
N GLU A 397 10.05 -11.43 -75.81
CA GLU A 397 11.14 -12.42 -75.56
C GLU A 397 12.28 -12.44 -76.66
N ASP A 398 12.77 -13.65 -77.03
CA ASP A 398 13.72 -14.03 -78.13
C ASP A 398 15.26 -13.81 -77.95
N VAL A 399 16.19 -14.73 -78.35
CA VAL A 399 16.13 -16.16 -78.76
C VAL A 399 17.53 -16.85 -78.69
N GLU A 400 17.58 -18.18 -78.48
CA GLU A 400 18.66 -19.20 -78.73
C GLU A 400 20.12 -19.00 -78.16
N ASP A 401 20.94 -20.03 -77.84
CA ASP A 401 20.80 -21.48 -78.07
C ASP A 401 21.50 -22.43 -77.04
N GLU A 402 21.05 -23.70 -77.03
CA GLU A 402 21.58 -25.00 -76.54
C GLU A 402 22.34 -25.26 -75.19
N ASN A 403 21.91 -26.35 -74.51
CA ASN A 403 22.62 -27.32 -73.62
C ASN A 403 23.36 -26.86 -72.33
N GLU A 404 23.36 -27.55 -71.17
CA GLU A 404 22.54 -28.58 -70.47
C GLU A 404 23.24 -28.78 -69.08
N GLU A 405 22.65 -29.10 -67.91
CA GLU A 405 21.30 -28.89 -67.38
C GLU A 405 21.38 -28.75 -65.82
N LYS A 406 20.54 -27.88 -65.20
CA LYS A 406 20.05 -27.90 -63.79
C LYS A 406 21.07 -28.07 -62.60
N THR A 407 21.17 -27.19 -61.58
CA THR A 407 20.36 -25.99 -61.21
C THR A 407 21.11 -24.92 -60.39
N ARG A 408 21.52 -23.83 -61.07
CA ARG A 408 21.51 -22.40 -60.65
C ARG A 408 22.15 -21.91 -59.32
N PRO A 409 23.27 -21.16 -59.40
CA PRO A 409 23.60 -20.06 -58.49
C PRO A 409 22.94 -18.71 -58.92
N SER A 410 23.25 -17.60 -58.23
CA SER A 410 22.63 -16.28 -58.36
C SER A 410 23.30 -15.30 -59.36
N PRO A 411 22.53 -14.37 -59.97
CA PRO A 411 23.06 -13.11 -60.52
C PRO A 411 22.52 -11.83 -59.80
N LEU A 412 23.15 -10.67 -60.05
CA LEU A 412 22.90 -9.39 -59.36
C LEU A 412 22.47 -8.25 -60.30
N LYS A 413 21.68 -7.28 -59.80
CA LYS A 413 22.03 -5.82 -59.78
C LYS A 413 20.93 -4.92 -59.15
N LYS A 414 21.39 -3.84 -58.48
CA LYS A 414 20.87 -2.44 -58.45
C LYS A 414 19.35 -2.15 -58.26
N THR A 415 18.88 -1.16 -57.50
CA THR A 415 19.46 -0.27 -56.45
C THR A 415 18.29 0.34 -55.66
N ALA A 416 18.41 0.56 -54.34
CA ALA A 416 17.62 1.58 -53.64
C ALA A 416 18.29 1.99 -52.31
N SER A 417 18.23 3.28 -51.98
CA SER A 417 18.63 3.80 -50.67
C SER A 417 17.48 3.73 -49.68
N GLN A 418 17.75 3.37 -48.43
CA GLN A 418 17.11 4.01 -47.26
C GLN A 418 17.79 3.62 -45.94
N TYR A 419 18.03 4.62 -45.10
CA TYR A 419 18.28 4.43 -43.67
C TYR A 419 17.04 3.79 -43.03
N LYS A 420 17.13 2.54 -42.58
CA LYS A 420 16.17 1.92 -41.65
C LYS A 420 16.91 1.22 -40.52
N VAL A 421 17.35 2.04 -39.55
CA VAL A 421 17.86 1.56 -38.26
C VAL A 421 16.76 0.73 -37.59
N ARG A 422 17.03 -0.54 -37.30
CA ARG A 422 16.06 -1.44 -36.70
C ARG A 422 16.12 -1.28 -35.17
N THR A 423 15.20 -0.51 -34.60
CA THR A 423 15.15 -0.19 -33.17
C THR A 423 14.51 -1.31 -32.32
N SER A 424 15.11 -2.50 -32.34
CA SER A 424 14.76 -3.59 -31.42
C SER A 424 15.40 -3.35 -30.04
N LEU A 425 14.59 -2.90 -29.08
CA LEU A 425 14.99 -2.45 -27.74
C LEU A 425 15.46 -3.56 -26.78
N GLN A 426 15.77 -4.77 -27.25
CA GLN A 426 15.97 -5.95 -26.39
C GLN A 426 17.44 -6.27 -26.08
N ASP A 427 18.40 -5.88 -26.93
CA ASP A 427 19.79 -6.35 -26.86
C ASP A 427 20.81 -5.25 -26.51
N ARG A 428 20.44 -4.27 -25.68
CA ARG A 428 21.38 -3.24 -25.17
C ARG A 428 21.16 -2.89 -23.69
N THR A 429 21.88 -3.56 -22.80
CA THR A 429 22.21 -3.07 -21.45
C THR A 429 23.54 -2.30 -21.49
N LEU A 430 23.68 -1.29 -20.62
CA LEU A 430 24.84 -0.40 -20.56
C LEU A 430 26.13 -1.08 -20.05
N GLU A 431 26.01 -2.24 -19.40
CA GLU A 431 27.12 -2.94 -18.74
C GLU A 431 28.07 -3.63 -19.71
N SER A 432 27.67 -3.79 -20.98
CA SER A 432 28.52 -4.30 -22.08
C SER A 432 29.75 -3.41 -22.42
N MET A 433 29.92 -2.29 -21.73
CA MET A 433 31.08 -1.39 -21.83
C MET A 433 32.17 -1.64 -20.77
N PHE A 434 31.97 -2.55 -19.80
CA PHE A 434 32.93 -2.81 -18.72
C PHE A 434 33.41 -4.28 -18.72
N PRO A 435 34.67 -4.55 -19.09
CA PRO A 435 35.24 -5.89 -18.92
C PRO A 435 35.51 -6.15 -17.43
N VAL A 436 34.78 -7.08 -16.83
CA VAL A 436 35.08 -7.60 -15.49
C VAL A 436 36.26 -8.56 -15.62
N LEU A 437 37.41 -8.17 -15.06
CA LEU A 437 38.59 -9.04 -14.98
C LEU A 437 38.34 -10.18 -13.98
N ASN A 438 38.81 -11.37 -14.32
CA ASN A 438 38.59 -12.57 -13.52
C ASN A 438 39.60 -12.59 -12.35
N PRO A 439 39.19 -12.67 -11.06
CA PRO A 439 40.11 -12.47 -9.92
C PRO A 439 41.32 -13.42 -9.92
N THR A 440 41.13 -14.65 -10.41
CA THR A 440 42.18 -15.68 -10.55
C THR A 440 43.31 -15.32 -11.52
N GLN A 441 43.21 -14.23 -12.29
CA GLN A 441 44.29 -13.73 -13.15
C GLN A 441 45.22 -12.71 -12.46
N MET A 442 44.92 -12.26 -11.23
CA MET A 442 45.69 -11.17 -10.59
C MET A 442 46.99 -11.62 -9.89
N GLN A 443 47.34 -12.91 -9.86
CA GLN A 443 48.58 -13.39 -9.20
C GLN A 443 49.75 -13.69 -10.15
N ASN A 444 49.53 -13.91 -11.45
CA ASN A 444 50.60 -14.13 -12.43
C ASN A 444 50.85 -12.87 -13.26
N GLY A 445 51.68 -11.96 -12.71
CA GLY A 445 52.08 -10.74 -13.39
C GLY A 445 53.17 -10.97 -14.44
N GLU A 446 52.79 -11.33 -15.67
CA GLU A 446 53.69 -11.26 -16.83
C GLU A 446 52.95 -10.78 -18.10
N SER A 447 53.57 -9.88 -18.85
CA SER A 447 52.89 -9.06 -19.85
C SER A 447 52.95 -9.62 -21.27
N SER A 448 51.81 -9.99 -21.85
CA SER A 448 51.70 -10.24 -23.30
C SER A 448 50.37 -9.74 -23.88
N THR A 449 50.40 -8.61 -24.59
CA THR A 449 49.28 -8.08 -25.36
C THR A 449 49.03 -8.91 -26.63
N SER A 450 48.23 -9.97 -26.50
CA SER A 450 47.62 -10.64 -27.66
C SER A 450 46.14 -10.29 -27.77
N THR A 451 45.71 -9.75 -28.91
CA THR A 451 44.29 -9.46 -29.19
C THR A 451 43.52 -10.77 -29.40
N ALA A 452 42.99 -11.31 -28.30
CA ALA A 452 42.19 -12.53 -28.32
C ALA A 452 40.94 -12.34 -29.19
N ARG A 453 40.99 -12.83 -30.44
CA ARG A 453 39.80 -13.00 -31.29
C ARG A 453 38.73 -13.70 -30.46
N VAL A 454 37.54 -13.09 -30.38
CA VAL A 454 36.35 -13.70 -29.76
C VAL A 454 35.97 -14.95 -30.56
N LYS A 455 36.52 -16.10 -30.14
CA LYS A 455 36.11 -17.41 -30.62
C LYS A 455 34.69 -17.61 -30.11
N GLN A 456 33.75 -17.93 -31.01
CA GLN A 456 32.41 -18.34 -30.59
C GLN A 456 32.54 -19.52 -29.61
N PRO A 457 31.73 -19.57 -28.52
CA PRO A 457 31.86 -20.61 -27.51
C PRO A 457 31.61 -21.98 -28.16
N ARG A 458 32.63 -22.84 -28.15
CA ARG A 458 32.51 -24.23 -28.62
C ARG A 458 31.39 -24.92 -27.84
N GLU A 459 30.47 -25.52 -28.58
CA GLU A 459 29.31 -26.20 -28.02
C GLU A 459 29.75 -27.42 -27.17
N VAL A 460 29.09 -27.64 -26.02
CA VAL A 460 29.24 -28.89 -25.27
C VAL A 460 28.58 -30.01 -26.07
N GLN A 461 29.39 -30.85 -26.71
CA GLN A 461 28.91 -32.04 -27.41
C GLN A 461 28.61 -33.18 -26.42
N GLU A 462 27.87 -34.19 -26.88
CA GLU A 462 27.58 -35.40 -26.11
C GLU A 462 28.70 -36.42 -26.32
N SER A 463 29.16 -37.08 -25.25
CA SER A 463 30.25 -38.06 -25.33
C SER A 463 29.77 -39.43 -25.83
N ASP A 464 30.60 -40.08 -26.65
CA ASP A 464 30.41 -41.44 -27.17
C ASP A 464 30.60 -42.51 -26.08
N CYS A 465 29.70 -42.53 -25.11
CA CYS A 465 29.71 -43.51 -24.03
C CYS A 465 29.18 -44.87 -24.53
N ILE A 466 29.93 -45.96 -24.31
CA ILE A 466 29.51 -47.32 -24.69
C ILE A 466 28.54 -47.91 -23.64
N LEU A 467 28.69 -47.55 -22.37
CA LEU A 467 27.99 -48.15 -21.21
C LEU A 467 26.46 -48.06 -21.31
N THR A 468 25.79 -49.17 -21.00
CA THR A 468 24.32 -49.28 -21.03
C THR A 468 23.65 -48.53 -19.89
N SER A 469 24.28 -48.46 -18.71
CA SER A 469 23.85 -47.66 -17.56
C SER A 469 23.68 -46.17 -17.92
N VAL A 470 24.73 -45.54 -18.43
CA VAL A 470 24.74 -44.13 -18.85
C VAL A 470 23.73 -43.87 -19.97
N LYS A 471 23.60 -44.79 -20.94
CA LYS A 471 22.56 -44.71 -21.98
C LYS A 471 21.15 -44.75 -21.40
N THR A 472 20.88 -45.61 -20.41
CA THR A 472 19.59 -45.66 -19.71
C THR A 472 19.31 -44.38 -18.92
N LEU A 473 20.33 -43.80 -18.27
CA LEU A 473 20.22 -42.52 -17.56
C LEU A 473 19.96 -41.34 -18.52
N ARG A 474 20.67 -41.24 -19.65
CA ARG A 474 20.37 -40.24 -20.70
C ARG A 474 18.94 -40.39 -21.23
N GLN A 475 18.47 -41.63 -21.45
CA GLN A 475 17.09 -41.89 -21.85
C GLN A 475 16.06 -41.53 -20.79
N SER A 476 16.36 -41.65 -19.49
CA SER A 476 15.41 -41.29 -18.42
C SER A 476 15.16 -39.78 -18.39
N VAL A 477 16.20 -38.95 -18.55
CA VAL A 477 16.11 -37.50 -18.71
C VAL A 477 15.21 -37.12 -19.90
N VAL A 478 15.44 -37.73 -21.08
CA VAL A 478 14.63 -37.48 -22.28
C VAL A 478 13.16 -37.88 -22.08
N LYS A 479 12.89 -38.99 -21.39
CA LYS A 479 11.52 -39.43 -21.04
C LYS A 479 10.85 -38.53 -19.99
N GLY A 480 11.62 -37.94 -19.09
CA GLY A 480 11.14 -37.02 -18.04
C GLY A 480 10.83 -35.60 -18.52
N LYS A 481 11.34 -35.20 -19.70
CA LYS A 481 11.28 -33.82 -20.23
C LYS A 481 9.84 -33.28 -20.34
N HIS A 482 9.53 -32.24 -19.57
CA HIS A 482 8.30 -31.49 -19.70
C HIS A 482 8.40 -30.45 -20.83
N LYS A 483 7.63 -30.67 -21.92
CA LYS A 483 7.69 -29.85 -23.15
C LYS A 483 7.49 -28.35 -22.89
N GLN A 484 6.43 -27.98 -22.17
CA GLN A 484 6.07 -26.57 -21.95
C GLN A 484 7.08 -25.84 -21.04
N LEU A 485 7.59 -26.51 -20.00
CA LEU A 485 8.60 -25.91 -19.12
C LEU A 485 9.95 -25.77 -19.83
N SER A 486 10.31 -26.76 -20.65
CA SER A 486 11.50 -26.68 -21.51
C SER A 486 11.38 -25.51 -22.48
N GLU A 487 10.23 -25.31 -23.14
CA GLU A 487 10.02 -24.16 -24.04
C GLU A 487 10.12 -22.81 -23.29
N ILE A 488 9.57 -22.72 -22.08
CA ILE A 488 9.69 -21.52 -21.24
C ILE A 488 11.17 -21.21 -20.97
N LEU A 489 11.97 -22.20 -20.57
CA LEU A 489 13.39 -22.02 -20.21
C LEU A 489 14.31 -21.88 -21.43
N GLU A 490 13.96 -22.45 -22.58
CA GLU A 490 14.62 -22.19 -23.87
C GLU A 490 14.42 -20.72 -24.29
N LYS A 491 13.18 -20.22 -24.23
CA LYS A 491 12.77 -18.92 -24.77
C LYS A 491 12.66 -17.81 -23.72
N HIS A 492 13.16 -18.04 -22.51
CA HIS A 492 13.13 -17.05 -21.44
C HIS A 492 14.02 -15.83 -21.74
N THR A 493 13.67 -14.67 -21.20
CA THR A 493 14.56 -13.51 -21.02
C THR A 493 14.90 -13.41 -19.54
N PHE A 494 16.17 -13.39 -19.18
CA PHE A 494 16.60 -13.16 -17.80
C PHE A 494 16.28 -11.73 -17.36
N VAL A 495 15.76 -11.55 -16.14
CA VAL A 495 15.33 -10.23 -15.63
C VAL A 495 16.19 -9.76 -14.46
N GLY A 496 16.66 -10.67 -13.61
CA GLY A 496 17.54 -10.36 -12.48
C GLY A 496 17.53 -11.45 -11.40
N ILE A 497 18.55 -11.44 -10.55
CA ILE A 497 18.61 -12.27 -9.34
C ILE A 497 17.77 -11.58 -8.26
N VAL A 498 16.90 -12.33 -7.60
CA VAL A 498 16.02 -11.83 -6.52
C VAL A 498 16.72 -11.97 -5.17
N ASP A 499 17.31 -13.15 -4.94
CA ASP A 499 17.93 -13.53 -3.67
C ASP A 499 19.04 -14.56 -3.97
N SER A 500 20.30 -14.19 -3.72
CA SER A 500 21.45 -15.10 -3.88
C SER A 500 21.49 -16.22 -2.83
N TYR A 501 20.95 -15.99 -1.62
CA TYR A 501 20.97 -16.95 -0.51
C TYR A 501 19.89 -18.03 -0.68
N ARG A 502 18.73 -17.67 -1.25
CA ARG A 502 17.65 -18.62 -1.57
C ARG A 502 17.71 -19.16 -3.01
N CYS A 503 18.78 -18.84 -3.74
CA CYS A 503 18.97 -19.17 -5.14
C CYS A 503 17.77 -18.78 -6.04
N LEU A 504 17.15 -17.61 -5.83
CA LEU A 504 15.96 -17.16 -6.57
C LEU A 504 16.29 -16.13 -7.66
N SER A 505 15.74 -16.33 -8.86
CA SER A 505 15.85 -15.39 -10.00
C SER A 505 14.50 -15.14 -10.68
N LEU A 506 14.36 -13.99 -11.34
CA LEU A 506 13.26 -13.69 -12.24
C LEU A 506 13.63 -13.98 -13.70
N ILE A 507 12.70 -14.63 -14.40
CA ILE A 507 12.72 -14.76 -15.86
C ILE A 507 11.37 -14.37 -16.47
N GLN A 508 11.39 -13.76 -17.66
CA GLN A 508 10.20 -13.41 -18.42
C GLN A 508 10.06 -14.35 -19.63
N TYR A 509 8.85 -14.82 -19.91
CA TYR A 509 8.53 -15.48 -21.19
C TYR A 509 7.22 -14.93 -21.74
N ALA A 510 7.27 -14.40 -22.97
CA ALA A 510 6.20 -13.62 -23.60
C ALA A 510 5.67 -12.50 -22.67
N THR A 511 4.38 -12.51 -22.32
CA THR A 511 3.76 -11.54 -21.39
C THR A 511 3.85 -11.95 -19.92
N LYS A 512 4.43 -13.11 -19.61
CA LYS A 512 4.45 -13.70 -18.27
C LYS A 512 5.80 -13.53 -17.59
N LEU A 513 5.78 -13.31 -16.28
CA LEU A 513 6.94 -13.25 -15.40
C LEU A 513 6.90 -14.47 -14.47
N TYR A 514 8.04 -15.14 -14.30
CA TYR A 514 8.21 -16.31 -13.47
C TYR A 514 9.32 -16.09 -12.45
N LEU A 515 9.10 -16.54 -11.22
CA LEU A 515 10.16 -16.84 -10.26
C LEU A 515 10.71 -18.23 -10.59
N VAL A 516 12.04 -18.37 -10.53
CA VAL A 516 12.69 -19.67 -10.62
C VAL A 516 13.71 -19.84 -9.50
N ASN A 517 13.74 -21.03 -8.91
CA ASN A 517 14.86 -21.48 -8.09
C ASN A 517 16.02 -21.84 -9.04
N HIS A 518 16.93 -20.90 -9.24
CA HIS A 518 18.11 -21.10 -10.08
C HIS A 518 19.09 -22.12 -9.48
N GLY A 519 18.96 -22.47 -8.19
CA GLY A 519 19.70 -23.56 -7.55
C GLY A 519 19.24 -24.93 -8.05
N SER A 520 17.95 -25.25 -7.93
CA SER A 520 17.38 -26.50 -8.47
C SER A 520 17.53 -26.61 -9.99
N LEU A 521 17.43 -25.49 -10.72
CA LEU A 521 17.72 -25.48 -12.15
C LEU A 521 19.21 -25.72 -12.45
N ALA A 522 20.13 -25.22 -11.61
CA ALA A 522 21.56 -25.50 -11.75
C ALA A 522 21.88 -26.96 -11.47
N GLU A 523 21.35 -27.56 -10.41
CA GLU A 523 21.58 -28.98 -10.08
C GLU A 523 21.13 -29.89 -11.23
N GLU A 524 19.90 -29.74 -11.72
CA GLU A 524 19.42 -30.49 -12.88
C GLU A 524 20.26 -30.22 -14.14
N LEU A 525 20.73 -28.98 -14.37
CA LEU A 525 21.57 -28.67 -15.52
C LEU A 525 22.93 -29.35 -15.42
N PHE A 526 23.59 -29.28 -14.26
CA PHE A 526 24.91 -29.87 -14.05
C PHE A 526 24.86 -31.40 -14.02
N TYR A 527 23.78 -32.01 -13.51
CA TYR A 527 23.51 -33.44 -13.65
C TYR A 527 23.38 -33.85 -15.13
N GLN A 528 22.58 -33.11 -15.91
CA GLN A 528 22.36 -33.38 -17.33
C GLN A 528 23.62 -33.13 -18.18
N LEU A 529 24.38 -32.07 -17.91
CA LEU A 529 25.69 -31.80 -18.53
C LEU A 529 26.76 -32.82 -18.10
N GLY A 530 26.65 -33.38 -16.90
CA GLY A 530 27.48 -34.47 -16.41
C GLY A 530 27.22 -35.77 -17.17
N LEU A 531 25.96 -36.19 -17.29
CA LEU A 531 25.57 -37.31 -18.14
C LEU A 531 25.99 -37.11 -19.60
N ARG A 532 25.88 -35.88 -20.13
CA ARG A 532 26.27 -35.52 -21.50
C ARG A 532 27.79 -35.61 -21.74
N GLN A 533 28.62 -35.28 -20.74
CA GLN A 533 30.08 -35.25 -20.85
C GLN A 533 30.80 -36.44 -20.18
N PHE A 534 30.05 -37.43 -19.68
CA PHE A 534 30.57 -38.62 -18.99
C PHE A 534 31.80 -39.24 -19.70
N GLY A 535 32.90 -39.44 -18.97
CA GLY A 535 34.18 -39.95 -19.50
C GLY A 535 35.01 -38.94 -20.30
N ASN A 536 34.54 -37.71 -20.51
CA ASN A 536 35.23 -36.67 -21.31
C ASN A 536 35.07 -35.27 -20.70
N PHE A 537 35.18 -35.17 -19.38
CA PHE A 537 35.17 -33.91 -18.66
C PHE A 537 36.48 -33.12 -18.88
N SER A 538 36.37 -31.80 -19.00
CA SER A 538 37.54 -30.92 -18.87
C SER A 538 38.02 -30.90 -17.42
N ARG A 539 39.31 -30.59 -17.16
CA ARG A 539 39.89 -30.62 -15.80
C ARG A 539 40.15 -29.22 -15.26
N LEU A 540 39.55 -28.91 -14.12
CA LEU A 540 39.92 -27.80 -13.24
C LEU A 540 41.06 -28.28 -12.34
N LYS A 541 42.28 -27.79 -12.53
CA LYS A 541 43.44 -28.16 -11.69
C LYS A 541 43.48 -27.32 -10.42
N LEU A 542 43.80 -27.94 -9.29
CA LEU A 542 44.03 -27.26 -8.01
C LEU A 542 45.53 -27.08 -7.77
N GLN A 543 45.94 -25.86 -7.41
CA GLN A 543 47.34 -25.52 -7.12
C GLN A 543 47.39 -24.56 -5.92
N PRO A 544 48.01 -24.95 -4.79
CA PRO A 544 48.49 -26.30 -4.46
C PRO A 544 47.34 -27.34 -4.39
N PRO A 545 47.62 -28.64 -4.59
CA PRO A 545 46.62 -29.70 -4.44
C PRO A 545 46.33 -29.97 -2.95
N PRO A 546 45.09 -29.78 -2.45
CA PRO A 546 44.77 -29.97 -1.04
C PRO A 546 44.69 -31.45 -0.65
N SER A 547 44.97 -31.76 0.63
CA SER A 547 44.77 -33.10 1.20
C SER A 547 43.28 -33.35 1.45
N ILE A 548 42.74 -34.47 0.93
CA ILE A 548 41.33 -34.82 1.14
C ILE A 548 41.03 -35.12 2.61
N HIS A 549 41.98 -35.71 3.35
CA HIS A 549 41.82 -36.04 4.77
C HIS A 549 41.51 -34.77 5.58
N LYS A 550 42.35 -33.73 5.47
CA LYS A 550 42.17 -32.47 6.22
C LYS A 550 40.88 -31.74 5.81
N LEU A 551 40.44 -31.86 4.56
CA LEU A 551 39.15 -31.30 4.10
C LEU A 551 37.95 -32.06 4.68
N ILE A 552 37.99 -33.40 4.72
CA ILE A 552 36.92 -34.22 5.31
C ILE A 552 36.87 -34.01 6.83
N GLU A 553 38.02 -33.94 7.48
CA GLU A 553 38.17 -33.62 8.91
C GLU A 553 37.47 -32.31 9.29
N ILE A 554 37.73 -31.22 8.55
CA ILE A 554 37.06 -29.92 8.75
C ILE A 554 35.53 -30.04 8.59
N ALA A 555 35.04 -30.80 7.60
CA ALA A 555 33.61 -31.00 7.40
C ALA A 555 32.96 -31.80 8.54
N VAL A 556 33.62 -32.87 9.01
CA VAL A 556 33.14 -33.74 10.08
C VAL A 556 33.24 -33.07 11.45
N GLU A 557 34.21 -32.16 11.67
CA GLU A 557 34.26 -31.31 12.86
C GLU A 557 33.03 -30.39 12.96
N LEU A 558 32.69 -29.71 11.86
CA LEU A 558 31.58 -28.75 11.74
C LEU A 558 30.17 -29.37 11.82
N GLU A 559 30.00 -30.68 11.59
CA GLU A 559 28.68 -31.31 11.50
C GLU A 559 28.19 -31.89 12.84
N GLU A 560 27.10 -31.31 13.37
CA GLU A 560 26.46 -31.69 14.64
C GLU A 560 25.77 -33.06 14.57
N THR A 561 25.21 -33.45 13.42
CA THR A 561 24.44 -34.70 13.21
C THR A 561 25.29 -35.97 13.16
N THR A 562 26.56 -35.91 13.57
CA THR A 562 27.48 -37.07 13.57
C THR A 562 27.12 -38.13 14.62
N GLU A 563 26.37 -37.78 15.68
CA GLU A 563 25.95 -38.69 16.76
C GLU A 563 25.04 -39.84 16.30
N GLU A 564 24.25 -39.66 15.24
CA GLU A 564 23.33 -40.71 14.74
C GLU A 564 24.05 -41.90 14.08
N SER A 565 25.34 -41.75 13.74
CA SER A 565 26.10 -42.72 12.94
C SER A 565 26.61 -43.94 13.72
N GLY A 566 26.72 -43.84 15.05
CA GLY A 566 27.34 -44.86 15.91
C GLY A 566 28.87 -45.03 15.72
N LEU A 567 29.52 -44.17 14.93
CA LEU A 567 30.97 -44.12 14.71
C LEU A 567 31.55 -42.85 15.32
N SER A 568 32.82 -42.87 15.73
CA SER A 568 33.51 -41.66 16.17
C SER A 568 33.90 -40.76 14.99
N LYS A 569 33.98 -39.43 15.21
CA LYS A 569 34.41 -38.47 14.19
C LYS A 569 35.70 -38.88 13.43
N PRO A 570 36.79 -39.34 14.05
CA PRO A 570 37.98 -39.79 13.29
C PRO A 570 37.75 -41.05 12.44
N GLU A 571 37.00 -42.04 12.91
CA GLU A 571 36.68 -43.25 12.13
C GLU A 571 35.87 -42.91 10.87
N ILE A 572 35.01 -41.88 10.93
CA ILE A 572 34.28 -41.36 9.76
C ILE A 572 35.27 -40.75 8.74
N VAL A 573 36.21 -39.91 9.19
CA VAL A 573 37.21 -39.27 8.31
C VAL A 573 38.10 -40.30 7.62
N GLU A 574 38.60 -41.29 8.37
CA GLU A 574 39.45 -42.36 7.86
C GLU A 574 38.70 -43.22 6.84
N ARG A 575 37.50 -43.70 7.19
CA ARG A 575 36.68 -44.55 6.32
C ARG A 575 36.27 -43.87 5.02
N ILE A 576 35.95 -42.58 5.03
CA ILE A 576 35.66 -41.82 3.80
C ILE A 576 36.93 -41.64 2.96
N THR A 577 38.08 -41.36 3.61
CA THR A 577 39.37 -41.20 2.93
C THR A 577 39.80 -42.50 2.21
N GLU A 578 39.71 -43.66 2.87
CA GLU A 578 39.96 -44.97 2.25
C GLU A 578 38.99 -45.25 1.07
N THR A 579 37.71 -44.93 1.26
CA THR A 579 36.62 -45.13 0.27
C THR A 579 36.85 -44.33 -1.02
N LEU A 580 37.51 -43.17 -0.94
CA LEU A 580 37.88 -42.34 -2.09
C LEU A 580 39.23 -42.77 -2.70
N ILE A 581 40.25 -43.06 -1.89
CA ILE A 581 41.57 -43.49 -2.39
C ILE A 581 41.47 -44.83 -3.13
N SER A 582 40.72 -45.79 -2.60
CA SER A 582 40.50 -47.10 -3.23
C SER A 582 39.77 -47.03 -4.58
N ARG A 583 39.08 -45.92 -4.89
CA ARG A 583 38.35 -45.71 -6.16
C ARG A 583 38.91 -44.61 -7.05
N ARG A 584 40.06 -44.03 -6.70
CA ARG A 584 40.73 -42.91 -7.40
C ARG A 584 40.88 -43.11 -8.92
N GLU A 585 41.07 -44.36 -9.38
CA GLU A 585 41.26 -44.69 -10.80
C GLU A 585 39.95 -44.53 -11.59
N MET A 586 38.84 -45.07 -11.07
CA MET A 586 37.50 -44.88 -11.63
C MET A 586 37.06 -43.40 -11.60
N LEU A 587 37.37 -42.69 -10.51
CA LEU A 587 37.13 -41.25 -10.40
C LEU A 587 37.91 -40.43 -11.44
N SER A 588 39.15 -40.83 -11.74
CA SER A 588 39.99 -40.20 -12.76
C SER A 588 39.55 -40.53 -14.19
N GLU A 589 39.04 -41.74 -14.45
CA GLU A 589 38.59 -42.17 -15.77
C GLU A 589 37.22 -41.54 -16.13
N TYR A 590 36.17 -41.81 -15.35
CA TYR A 590 34.80 -41.43 -15.71
C TYR A 590 34.47 -39.98 -15.38
N PHE A 591 35.07 -39.44 -14.31
CA PHE A 591 34.77 -38.09 -13.80
C PHE A 591 35.96 -37.14 -13.85
N SER A 592 37.14 -37.56 -14.34
CA SER A 592 38.36 -36.72 -14.36
C SER A 592 38.70 -36.05 -13.03
N MET A 593 38.29 -36.66 -11.92
CA MET A 593 38.66 -36.25 -10.56
C MET A 593 39.92 -37.02 -10.17
N GLN A 594 41.06 -36.32 -10.08
CA GLN A 594 42.36 -36.96 -9.86
C GLN A 594 42.78 -36.87 -8.39
N ILE A 595 42.96 -38.03 -7.75
CA ILE A 595 43.43 -38.16 -6.36
C ILE A 595 44.73 -38.99 -6.37
N THR A 596 45.79 -38.46 -5.76
CA THR A 596 47.09 -39.14 -5.62
C THR A 596 47.00 -40.31 -4.63
N SER A 597 47.95 -41.25 -4.69
CA SER A 597 48.09 -42.30 -3.65
C SER A 597 48.40 -41.76 -2.25
N SER A 598 48.86 -40.51 -2.14
CA SER A 598 49.08 -39.77 -0.89
C SER A 598 47.87 -38.96 -0.43
N GLY A 599 46.68 -39.13 -1.03
CA GLY A 599 45.46 -38.45 -0.59
C GLY A 599 45.40 -36.95 -0.89
N GLN A 600 46.10 -36.46 -1.92
CA GLN A 600 45.98 -35.08 -2.42
C GLN A 600 45.12 -35.04 -3.69
N LEU A 601 44.27 -34.01 -3.81
CA LEU A 601 43.35 -33.79 -4.93
C LEU A 601 43.98 -32.84 -5.97
N GLU A 602 44.32 -33.37 -7.15
CA GLU A 602 44.96 -32.60 -8.22
C GLU A 602 43.98 -31.88 -9.15
N SER A 603 42.80 -32.49 -9.40
CA SER A 603 41.80 -31.88 -10.29
C SER A 603 40.35 -32.33 -10.04
N LEU A 604 39.43 -31.47 -10.47
CA LEU A 604 37.98 -31.64 -10.46
C LEU A 604 37.41 -31.55 -11.90
N PRO A 605 36.27 -32.20 -12.21
CA PRO A 605 35.60 -32.05 -13.51
C PRO A 605 35.03 -30.65 -13.71
N LEU A 606 35.54 -29.92 -14.71
CA LEU A 606 34.99 -28.66 -15.20
C LEU A 606 33.80 -28.95 -16.12
N ILE A 607 32.58 -28.94 -15.56
CA ILE A 607 31.34 -29.31 -16.27
C ILE A 607 30.91 -28.24 -17.28
N LEU A 608 31.19 -26.96 -17.00
CA LEU A 608 30.81 -25.83 -17.86
C LEU A 608 31.96 -24.84 -17.97
N ARG A 609 32.24 -24.35 -19.18
CA ARG A 609 33.35 -23.42 -19.44
C ARG A 609 33.07 -22.06 -18.80
N GLU A 610 34.13 -21.43 -18.30
CA GLU A 610 34.11 -20.13 -17.60
C GLU A 610 33.29 -20.11 -16.29
N TYR A 611 32.59 -21.20 -15.96
CA TYR A 611 31.95 -21.42 -14.67
C TYR A 611 32.95 -22.02 -13.68
N THR A 612 33.02 -21.48 -12.46
CA THR A 612 33.84 -22.01 -11.36
C THR A 612 32.95 -22.17 -10.13
N PRO A 613 32.82 -23.40 -9.58
CA PRO A 613 32.00 -23.64 -8.39
C PRO A 613 32.65 -22.99 -7.17
N ASN A 614 31.87 -22.74 -6.11
CA ASN A 614 32.47 -22.27 -4.86
C ASN A 614 33.30 -23.39 -4.21
N LEU A 615 34.61 -23.20 -4.15
CA LEU A 615 35.55 -24.16 -3.56
C LEU A 615 35.36 -24.34 -2.04
N ASP A 616 34.69 -23.40 -1.35
CA ASP A 616 34.28 -23.55 0.05
C ASP A 616 33.41 -24.80 0.26
N LYS A 617 32.72 -25.27 -0.80
CA LYS A 617 31.88 -26.50 -0.77
C LYS A 617 32.67 -27.79 -0.93
N LEU A 618 33.98 -27.74 -1.15
CA LEU A 618 34.81 -28.92 -1.40
C LEU A 618 34.93 -29.86 -0.18
N PRO A 619 35.11 -29.39 1.07
CA PRO A 619 34.96 -30.19 2.29
C PRO A 619 33.63 -30.97 2.33
N ALA A 620 32.52 -30.27 2.12
CA ALA A 620 31.17 -30.84 2.19
C ALA A 620 30.93 -31.87 1.08
N LEU A 621 31.42 -31.63 -0.15
CA LEU A 621 31.38 -32.64 -1.23
C LEU A 621 32.15 -33.90 -0.82
N LEU A 622 33.41 -33.77 -0.38
CA LEU A 622 34.26 -34.92 -0.07
C LEU A 622 33.69 -35.77 1.07
N MET A 623 33.09 -35.14 2.08
CA MET A 623 32.37 -35.83 3.14
C MET A 623 31.12 -36.56 2.58
N ARG A 624 30.25 -35.87 1.83
CA ARG A 624 28.99 -36.44 1.31
C ARG A 624 29.18 -37.58 0.32
N LEU A 625 30.28 -37.58 -0.44
CA LEU A 625 30.64 -38.69 -1.34
C LEU A 625 30.81 -40.03 -0.61
N GLY A 626 31.10 -40.03 0.69
CA GLY A 626 31.14 -41.24 1.50
C GLY A 626 29.79 -41.96 1.57
N PRO A 627 28.79 -41.41 2.29
CA PRO A 627 27.51 -42.08 2.55
C PRO A 627 26.45 -41.91 1.45
N GLN A 628 26.47 -40.84 0.65
CA GLN A 628 25.39 -40.55 -0.32
C GLN A 628 25.54 -41.29 -1.66
N VAL A 629 26.75 -41.76 -1.99
CA VAL A 629 27.01 -42.47 -3.26
C VAL A 629 26.83 -43.97 -3.08
N ASN A 630 25.94 -44.58 -3.88
CA ASN A 630 25.77 -46.04 -3.87
C ASN A 630 26.86 -46.72 -4.70
N TRP A 631 28.01 -46.95 -4.09
CA TRP A 631 29.17 -47.60 -4.72
C TRP A 631 29.00 -49.10 -5.06
N SER A 632 27.84 -49.71 -4.76
CA SER A 632 27.61 -51.16 -4.96
C SER A 632 27.06 -51.52 -6.34
N THR A 633 26.36 -50.60 -6.99
CA THR A 633 25.69 -50.82 -8.29
C THR A 633 26.20 -49.79 -9.30
N GLU A 634 26.73 -50.22 -10.45
CA GLU A 634 27.29 -49.33 -11.49
C GLU A 634 26.37 -48.14 -11.84
N LYS A 635 25.11 -48.42 -12.19
CA LYS A 635 24.13 -47.39 -12.57
C LYS A 635 23.90 -46.39 -11.44
N ASP A 636 23.69 -46.88 -10.22
CA ASP A 636 23.29 -46.05 -9.09
C ASP A 636 24.48 -45.28 -8.54
N CYS A 637 25.70 -45.82 -8.65
CA CYS A 637 26.95 -45.12 -8.39
C CYS A 637 27.11 -43.92 -9.32
N PHE A 638 26.87 -44.08 -10.63
CA PHE A 638 26.97 -42.97 -11.59
C PHE A 638 25.85 -41.94 -11.39
N GLU A 639 24.62 -42.38 -11.08
CA GLU A 639 23.48 -41.49 -10.81
C GLU A 639 23.69 -40.66 -9.53
N THR A 640 24.08 -41.30 -8.41
CA THR A 640 24.31 -40.62 -7.13
C THR A 640 25.58 -39.75 -7.14
N PHE A 641 26.70 -40.22 -7.72
CA PHE A 641 27.91 -39.41 -7.82
C PHE A 641 27.69 -38.14 -8.66
N LEU A 642 26.98 -38.25 -9.80
CA LEU A 642 26.67 -37.08 -10.62
C LEU A 642 25.68 -36.12 -9.93
N ARG A 643 24.85 -36.58 -9.00
CA ARG A 643 23.98 -35.71 -8.18
C ARG A 643 24.76 -34.95 -7.12
N GLU A 644 25.61 -35.61 -6.36
CA GLU A 644 26.49 -34.92 -5.38
C GLU A 644 27.46 -33.95 -6.07
N LEU A 645 28.00 -34.33 -7.23
CA LEU A 645 28.80 -33.43 -8.05
C LEU A 645 27.98 -32.24 -8.58
N ALA A 646 26.74 -32.46 -9.03
CA ALA A 646 25.88 -31.37 -9.49
C ALA A 646 25.53 -30.41 -8.34
N TYR A 647 25.28 -30.93 -7.14
CA TYR A 647 25.04 -30.15 -5.93
C TYR A 647 26.24 -29.26 -5.54
N PHE A 648 27.47 -29.78 -5.63
CA PHE A 648 28.70 -28.97 -5.47
C PHE A 648 28.80 -27.83 -6.49
N TYR A 649 28.30 -28.03 -7.72
CA TYR A 649 28.24 -27.01 -8.77
C TYR A 649 27.06 -26.03 -8.65
N VAL A 650 26.16 -26.17 -7.67
CA VAL A 650 25.07 -25.20 -7.45
C VAL A 650 25.63 -23.88 -6.88
N PRO A 651 25.29 -22.71 -7.45
CA PRO A 651 25.62 -21.41 -6.85
C PRO A 651 24.83 -21.15 -5.57
N GLY A 652 25.44 -20.43 -4.64
CA GLY A 652 24.88 -20.06 -3.33
C GLY A 652 25.93 -20.19 -2.22
N PRO A 653 25.91 -19.32 -1.19
CA PRO A 653 26.91 -19.31 -0.12
C PRO A 653 26.78 -20.51 0.84
N LEU A 654 27.87 -20.83 1.52
CA LEU A 654 27.86 -21.65 2.74
C LEU A 654 27.69 -20.78 4.00
N CYS A 655 27.66 -21.45 5.15
CA CYS A 655 27.46 -20.87 6.49
C CYS A 655 28.24 -19.57 6.71
N ARG A 656 27.57 -18.56 7.26
CA ARG A 656 28.23 -17.43 7.90
C ARG A 656 28.27 -17.68 9.39
N ASP A 657 29.46 -17.61 9.98
CA ASP A 657 29.57 -17.22 11.39
C ASP A 657 29.07 -15.77 11.54
N ASP A 658 28.35 -15.49 12.63
CA ASP A 658 27.74 -14.18 12.90
C ASP A 658 28.78 -13.09 13.32
N SER A 659 30.08 -13.28 13.05
CA SER A 659 31.16 -12.51 13.68
C SER A 659 32.34 -12.10 12.78
N SER A 660 32.12 -11.31 11.72
CA SER A 660 33.15 -10.42 11.16
C SER A 660 32.58 -9.34 10.21
N MET A 661 33.41 -8.32 9.91
CA MET A 661 33.13 -7.29 8.91
C MET A 661 33.08 -7.88 7.49
N ILE A 662 32.35 -7.25 6.57
CA ILE A 662 32.32 -7.68 5.16
C ILE A 662 33.54 -7.13 4.42
N ASP A 663 34.64 -7.86 4.51
CA ASP A 663 35.88 -7.59 3.78
C ASP A 663 35.65 -7.51 2.26
N GLU A 664 36.50 -6.74 1.57
CA GLU A 664 36.40 -6.48 0.13
C GLU A 664 36.39 -7.77 -0.71
N ALA A 665 37.11 -8.81 -0.26
CA ALA A 665 37.15 -10.12 -0.90
C ALA A 665 35.76 -10.79 -0.99
N GLY A 666 34.94 -10.73 0.07
CA GLY A 666 33.60 -11.29 0.08
C GLY A 666 32.65 -10.57 -0.90
N GLN A 667 32.84 -9.25 -1.07
CA GLN A 667 32.07 -8.46 -2.03
C GLN A 667 32.46 -8.77 -3.48
N ALA A 668 33.74 -9.06 -3.73
CA ALA A 668 34.22 -9.53 -5.03
C ALA A 668 33.66 -10.93 -5.38
N GLN A 669 33.59 -11.84 -4.41
CA GLN A 669 33.05 -13.20 -4.57
C GLN A 669 31.57 -13.19 -4.98
N ASP A 670 30.70 -12.49 -4.22
CA ASP A 670 29.26 -12.35 -4.53
C ASP A 670 29.04 -11.67 -5.90
N LYS A 671 29.83 -10.64 -6.22
CA LYS A 671 29.76 -9.98 -7.54
C LYS A 671 30.15 -10.92 -8.69
N ALA A 672 31.15 -11.78 -8.50
CA ALA A 672 31.54 -12.78 -9.50
C ALA A 672 30.48 -13.87 -9.66
N GLU A 673 29.92 -14.39 -8.55
CA GLU A 673 28.86 -15.40 -8.57
C GLU A 673 27.60 -14.89 -9.29
N ARG A 674 27.12 -13.68 -8.96
CA ARG A 674 25.99 -13.04 -9.66
C ARG A 674 26.24 -12.90 -11.17
N TRP A 675 27.48 -12.57 -11.55
CA TRP A 675 27.85 -12.47 -12.96
C TRP A 675 27.82 -13.84 -13.66
N GLN A 676 28.34 -14.90 -13.03
CA GLN A 676 28.27 -16.27 -13.55
C GLN A 676 26.82 -16.76 -13.71
N ILE A 677 25.94 -16.49 -12.73
CA ILE A 677 24.51 -16.81 -12.82
C ILE A 677 23.88 -16.15 -14.05
N GLN A 678 24.05 -14.83 -14.21
CA GLN A 678 23.44 -14.07 -15.30
C GLN A 678 24.00 -14.41 -16.69
N HIS A 679 25.33 -14.55 -16.83
CA HIS A 679 26.00 -14.59 -18.13
C HIS A 679 26.45 -15.99 -18.58
N ILE A 680 26.49 -16.98 -17.67
CA ILE A 680 26.88 -18.36 -17.99
C ILE A 680 25.73 -19.33 -17.72
N LEU A 681 25.17 -19.35 -16.50
CA LEU A 681 24.16 -20.34 -16.10
C LEU A 681 22.86 -20.21 -16.92
N PHE A 682 22.23 -19.03 -16.94
CA PHE A 682 20.98 -18.85 -17.70
C PHE A 682 21.14 -19.02 -19.23
N PRO A 683 22.23 -18.54 -19.87
CA PRO A 683 22.54 -18.88 -21.26
C PRO A 683 22.80 -20.38 -21.52
N ALA A 684 23.33 -21.13 -20.55
CA ALA A 684 23.48 -22.58 -20.65
C ALA A 684 22.13 -23.32 -20.48
N LEU A 685 21.27 -22.88 -19.55
CA LEU A 685 19.89 -23.38 -19.40
C LEU A 685 19.11 -23.28 -20.72
N ARG A 686 19.20 -22.14 -21.41
CA ARG A 686 18.59 -21.93 -22.74
C ARG A 686 19.03 -22.96 -23.79
N ARG A 687 20.25 -23.51 -23.70
CA ARG A 687 20.85 -24.36 -24.75
C ARG A 687 20.74 -25.85 -24.48
N TYR A 688 20.92 -26.28 -23.23
CA TYR A 688 21.15 -27.70 -22.91
C TYR A 688 20.09 -28.32 -22.01
N PHE A 689 19.18 -27.53 -21.42
CA PHE A 689 18.29 -28.01 -20.38
C PHE A 689 17.07 -28.80 -20.91
N ALA A 690 16.88 -30.01 -20.38
CA ALA A 690 15.65 -30.77 -20.52
C ALA A 690 14.91 -30.76 -19.17
N ALA A 691 14.01 -29.79 -18.98
CA ALA A 691 13.36 -29.57 -17.69
C ALA A 691 12.47 -30.77 -17.28
N PRO A 692 12.75 -31.49 -16.19
CA PRO A 692 11.85 -32.52 -15.66
C PRO A 692 10.55 -31.91 -15.11
N LYS A 693 9.53 -32.76 -14.93
CA LYS A 693 8.22 -32.34 -14.38
C LYS A 693 8.27 -31.86 -12.92
N SER A 694 9.18 -32.40 -12.10
CA SER A 694 9.32 -32.10 -10.67
C SER A 694 9.45 -30.61 -10.35
N LEU A 695 10.12 -29.86 -11.24
CA LEU A 695 10.35 -28.42 -11.08
C LEU A 695 9.08 -27.55 -11.18
N LEU A 696 7.95 -28.11 -11.66
CA LEU A 696 6.68 -27.36 -11.78
C LEU A 696 6.02 -27.09 -10.44
N ASP A 697 6.16 -28.01 -9.48
CA ASP A 697 5.37 -28.02 -8.24
C ASP A 697 6.03 -27.20 -7.11
N ARG A 698 7.29 -26.78 -7.29
CA ARG A 698 8.08 -26.03 -6.29
C ARG A 698 8.98 -24.96 -6.89
N ASP A 699 9.72 -25.28 -7.95
CA ASP A 699 10.88 -24.47 -8.38
C ASP A 699 10.57 -23.41 -9.44
N VAL A 700 9.40 -23.43 -10.09
CA VAL A 700 9.04 -22.50 -11.17
C VAL A 700 7.61 -21.96 -11.00
N VAL A 701 7.49 -20.74 -10.49
CA VAL A 701 6.20 -20.11 -10.12
C VAL A 701 5.89 -18.90 -11.01
N GLN A 702 4.72 -18.87 -11.67
CA GLN A 702 4.33 -17.77 -12.57
C GLN A 702 3.78 -16.55 -11.82
N ILE A 703 4.69 -15.69 -11.31
CA ILE A 703 4.41 -14.42 -10.60
C ILE A 703 3.36 -13.54 -11.29
N ALA A 704 3.51 -13.20 -12.56
CA ALA A 704 2.64 -12.19 -13.19
C ALA A 704 2.33 -12.48 -14.66
N ASN A 705 1.26 -11.84 -15.15
CA ASN A 705 0.94 -11.74 -16.57
C ASN A 705 0.58 -10.28 -16.90
N ARG A 706 1.36 -9.67 -17.81
CA ARG A 706 1.31 -8.26 -18.19
C ARG A 706 -0.06 -7.79 -18.73
N ASN A 707 -0.92 -8.72 -19.17
CA ASN A 707 -2.28 -8.43 -19.63
C ASN A 707 -3.34 -8.49 -18.51
N ARG A 708 -2.98 -8.83 -17.26
CA ARG A 708 -3.88 -8.85 -16.08
C ARG A 708 -3.56 -7.79 -15.02
N ALA A 709 -2.41 -7.12 -15.10
CA ALA A 709 -2.00 -6.12 -14.12
C ALA A 709 -2.72 -4.76 -14.31
N LYS A 710 -3.85 -4.57 -13.62
CA LYS A 710 -4.28 -3.21 -13.22
C LYS A 710 -3.28 -2.70 -12.16
N PRO A 711 -2.75 -1.48 -12.26
CA PRO A 711 -1.93 -0.91 -11.20
C PRO A 711 -2.78 -0.16 -10.16
N GLU A 712 -2.56 -0.45 -8.89
CA GLU A 712 -2.54 0.60 -7.87
C GLU A 712 -1.18 1.30 -7.86
N TYR A 713 -1.14 2.50 -7.31
CA TYR A 713 -0.13 3.51 -7.67
C TYR A 713 0.57 4.13 -6.45
N GLY A 714 1.89 4.00 -6.45
CA GLY A 714 2.84 5.11 -6.24
C GLY A 714 2.73 6.02 -5.01
N LYS A 715 3.73 5.90 -4.15
CA LYS A 715 4.56 7.07 -3.79
C LYS A 715 5.89 7.04 -4.57
N PRO A 716 6.59 8.17 -4.75
CA PRO A 716 7.39 8.39 -5.96
C PRO A 716 8.81 7.83 -5.88
N LEU A 717 9.30 7.29 -7.01
CA LEU A 717 10.65 6.76 -7.15
C LEU A 717 11.44 7.53 -8.22
N ARG A 718 12.11 8.62 -7.80
CA ARG A 718 13.19 9.26 -8.56
C ARG A 718 14.52 8.55 -8.27
N ARG A 719 14.74 7.38 -8.91
CA ARG A 719 16.07 6.80 -9.24
C ARG A 719 15.86 5.51 -10.07
N PRO A 720 16.76 5.18 -11.03
CA PRO A 720 16.56 4.08 -11.96
C PRO A 720 16.87 2.69 -11.36
N LEU A 721 16.32 1.66 -12.01
CA LEU A 721 16.65 0.22 -11.96
C LEU A 721 16.57 -0.56 -10.62
N VAL A 722 16.79 0.05 -9.44
CA VAL A 722 16.75 -0.68 -8.15
C VAL A 722 15.33 -1.14 -7.78
N SER A 723 14.29 -0.46 -8.28
CA SER A 723 12.89 -0.69 -7.89
C SER A 723 12.29 -2.05 -8.28
N CYS A 724 12.84 -2.77 -9.28
CA CYS A 724 12.22 -4.01 -9.76
C CYS A 724 12.29 -5.17 -8.75
N LEU A 725 13.25 -5.15 -7.82
CA LEU A 725 13.44 -6.23 -6.84
C LEU A 725 12.40 -6.19 -5.71
N ALA A 726 11.91 -5.00 -5.34
CA ALA A 726 10.94 -4.83 -4.26
C ALA A 726 9.56 -5.47 -4.56
N SER A 727 9.22 -5.66 -5.83
CA SER A 727 7.91 -6.20 -6.27
C SER A 727 7.82 -7.73 -6.25
N VAL A 728 8.86 -8.45 -5.82
CA VAL A 728 8.89 -9.92 -5.81
C VAL A 728 8.41 -10.51 -4.47
N THR A 729 8.39 -9.69 -3.40
CA THR A 729 7.98 -10.09 -2.04
C THR A 729 6.48 -10.41 -1.89
N TRP A 730 5.66 -10.17 -2.91
CA TRP A 730 4.20 -10.19 -2.84
C TRP A 730 3.51 -11.40 -3.49
N LEU A 731 4.24 -12.46 -3.87
CA LEU A 731 3.68 -13.71 -4.40
C LEU A 731 4.23 -14.95 -3.70
N HIS A 732 3.69 -15.22 -2.50
CA HIS A 732 3.87 -16.48 -1.75
C HIS A 732 2.57 -16.92 -1.03
N PHE A 733 1.57 -17.13 -1.89
CA PHE A 733 0.32 -17.91 -1.80
C PHE A 733 -0.09 -18.13 -3.27
N GLU A 734 -0.52 -19.31 -3.75
CA GLU A 734 -0.86 -20.57 -3.08
C GLU A 734 0.01 -21.74 -3.62
N PHE A 735 0.43 -22.65 -2.74
CA PHE A 735 0.68 -24.06 -3.07
C PHE A 735 0.41 -24.87 -1.80
N LYS A 736 -0.42 -25.92 -1.88
CA LYS A 736 -0.80 -26.73 -0.71
C LYS A 736 -1.00 -28.19 -1.11
N VAL A 737 -0.04 -29.04 -0.76
CA VAL A 737 -0.21 -30.47 -0.43
C VAL A 737 1.02 -30.91 0.39
N ALA A 738 0.80 -31.91 1.26
CA ALA A 738 1.68 -32.56 2.22
C ALA A 738 3.23 -32.48 2.08
N GLY A 739 3.91 -32.49 3.24
CA GLY A 739 5.09 -33.35 3.41
C GLY A 739 6.49 -32.74 3.26
N SER A 740 6.71 -31.45 3.49
CA SER A 740 8.05 -30.93 3.80
C SER A 740 7.97 -29.64 4.63
N MET A 741 8.86 -29.45 5.59
CA MET A 741 8.97 -28.18 6.33
C MET A 741 9.48 -27.07 5.40
N SER A 742 8.65 -26.07 5.14
CA SER A 742 9.09 -24.81 4.54
C SER A 742 9.49 -23.82 5.64
N VAL A 743 10.59 -23.08 5.42
CA VAL A 743 11.03 -22.05 6.38
C VAL A 743 9.90 -21.01 6.50
N PRO A 744 9.35 -20.78 7.71
CA PRO A 744 8.17 -19.94 7.86
C PRO A 744 8.48 -18.51 7.43
N ASN A 745 7.52 -17.88 6.75
CA ASN A 745 7.70 -16.54 6.24
C ASN A 745 7.70 -15.56 7.42
N ILE A 746 8.88 -15.06 7.79
CA ILE A 746 9.14 -14.28 9.00
C ILE A 746 8.13 -13.14 9.18
N SER A 747 7.76 -12.42 8.12
CA SER A 747 6.77 -11.34 8.21
C SER A 747 5.36 -11.82 8.62
N LYS A 748 4.97 -13.04 8.26
CA LYS A 748 3.68 -13.65 8.68
C LYS A 748 3.68 -14.06 10.16
N LEU A 749 4.85 -14.24 10.78
CA LEU A 749 5.01 -14.47 12.22
C LEU A 749 5.17 -13.16 13.01
N THR A 750 6.03 -12.25 12.54
CA THR A 750 6.38 -11.02 13.27
C THR A 750 5.33 -9.92 13.17
N THR A 751 4.59 -9.81 12.06
CA THR A 751 3.58 -8.75 11.90
C THR A 751 2.41 -8.90 12.91
N PRO A 752 1.86 -10.11 13.16
CA PRO A 752 0.87 -10.31 14.21
C PRO A 752 1.37 -9.92 15.62
N LEU A 753 2.60 -10.32 15.95
CA LEU A 753 3.26 -10.01 17.23
C LEU A 753 3.45 -8.50 17.43
N PHE A 754 3.93 -7.79 16.40
CA PHE A 754 4.10 -6.34 16.41
C PHE A 754 2.78 -5.59 16.60
N ILE A 755 1.75 -5.91 15.78
CA ILE A 755 0.42 -5.28 15.88
C ILE A 755 -0.19 -5.50 17.26
N GLY A 756 -0.13 -6.74 17.78
CA GLY A 756 -0.66 -7.07 19.09
C GLY A 756 0.03 -6.28 20.22
N THR A 757 1.35 -6.12 20.14
CA THR A 757 2.15 -5.41 21.16
C THR A 757 1.92 -3.90 21.14
N VAL A 758 1.80 -3.28 19.96
CA VAL A 758 1.48 -1.84 19.84
C VAL A 758 0.10 -1.52 20.44
N LEU A 759 -0.90 -2.38 20.18
CA LEU A 759 -2.24 -2.23 20.74
C LEU A 759 -2.29 -2.49 22.26
N ASN A 760 -1.48 -3.44 22.77
CA ASN A 760 -1.34 -3.71 24.20
C ASN A 760 -0.82 -2.46 24.95
N TRP A 761 0.18 -1.77 24.41
CA TRP A 761 0.69 -0.51 24.96
C TRP A 761 -0.32 0.64 24.87
N ALA A 762 -1.02 0.78 23.74
CA ALA A 762 -2.04 1.83 23.59
C ALA A 762 -3.18 1.68 24.63
N LEU A 763 -3.68 0.46 24.84
CA LEU A 763 -4.74 0.18 25.81
C LEU A 763 -4.25 0.09 27.27
N LEU A 764 -2.94 -0.09 27.51
CA LEU A 764 -2.34 0.16 28.82
C LEU A 764 -2.31 1.68 29.12
N GLY A 765 -2.02 2.52 28.12
CA GLY A 765 -2.09 3.97 28.24
C GLY A 765 -3.48 4.47 28.64
N THR A 766 -4.55 3.97 27.99
CA THR A 766 -5.93 4.31 28.39
C THR A 766 -6.26 3.78 29.78
N LEU A 767 -5.79 2.58 30.13
CA LEU A 767 -6.01 1.98 31.45
C LEU A 767 -5.39 2.81 32.58
N VAL A 768 -4.14 3.29 32.42
CA VAL A 768 -3.47 4.15 33.41
C VAL A 768 -4.30 5.41 33.69
N VAL A 769 -4.79 6.09 32.65
CA VAL A 769 -5.62 7.29 32.79
C VAL A 769 -6.95 6.97 33.49
N GLN A 770 -7.61 5.86 33.12
CA GLN A 770 -8.87 5.46 33.75
C GLN A 770 -8.71 5.03 35.22
N VAL A 771 -7.58 4.40 35.58
CA VAL A 771 -7.24 4.05 36.97
C VAL A 771 -6.96 5.31 37.80
N PHE A 772 -6.21 6.28 37.25
CA PHE A 772 -5.99 7.58 37.89
C PHE A 772 -7.33 8.30 38.18
N ILE A 773 -8.20 8.41 37.17
CA ILE A 773 -9.54 8.99 37.31
C ILE A 773 -10.36 8.27 38.40
N TYR A 774 -10.35 6.94 38.44
CA TYR A 774 -11.10 6.16 39.44
C TYR A 774 -10.64 6.47 40.87
N TYR A 775 -9.32 6.47 41.12
CA TYR A 775 -8.79 6.71 42.46
C TYR A 775 -9.04 8.15 42.94
N HIS A 776 -9.01 9.13 42.03
CA HIS A 776 -9.30 10.52 42.33
C HIS A 776 -10.80 10.81 42.51
N ALA A 777 -11.68 10.21 41.69
CA ALA A 777 -13.13 10.44 41.73
C ALA A 777 -13.82 9.70 42.89
N PHE A 778 -13.31 8.52 43.29
CA PHE A 778 -13.94 7.71 44.34
C PHE A 778 -12.99 7.45 45.53
N PRO A 779 -12.52 8.46 46.27
CA PRO A 779 -11.65 8.26 47.43
C PRO A 779 -12.32 7.38 48.51
N LYS A 780 -13.65 7.43 48.62
CA LYS A 780 -14.46 6.70 49.60
C LYS A 780 -15.00 5.33 49.12
N ASP A 781 -14.64 4.86 47.92
CA ASP A 781 -15.13 3.56 47.41
C ASP A 781 -14.63 2.38 48.27
N ALA A 782 -15.45 1.33 48.39
CA ALA A 782 -15.18 0.19 49.26
C ALA A 782 -13.82 -0.47 48.95
N ARG A 783 -13.04 -0.79 49.99
CA ARG A 783 -11.68 -1.37 49.88
C ARG A 783 -11.62 -2.58 48.95
N SER A 784 -12.65 -3.43 48.94
CA SER A 784 -12.73 -4.58 48.02
C SER A 784 -12.72 -4.19 46.54
N THR A 785 -13.36 -3.09 46.15
CA THR A 785 -13.41 -2.63 44.76
C THR A 785 -12.07 -2.05 44.34
N LYS A 786 -11.45 -1.26 45.23
CA LYS A 786 -10.10 -0.71 45.02
C LYS A 786 -9.05 -1.81 44.89
N LEU A 787 -9.11 -2.83 45.75
CA LEU A 787 -8.23 -4.00 45.65
C LEU A 787 -8.40 -4.74 44.32
N ILE A 788 -9.62 -4.91 43.80
CA ILE A 788 -9.84 -5.50 42.46
C ILE A 788 -9.19 -4.62 41.37
N VAL A 789 -9.40 -3.29 41.39
CA VAL A 789 -8.81 -2.38 40.40
C VAL A 789 -7.28 -2.41 40.45
N ALA A 790 -6.67 -2.35 41.65
CA ALA A 790 -5.22 -2.43 41.80
C ALA A 790 -4.65 -3.78 41.37
N PHE A 791 -5.35 -4.88 41.70
CA PHE A 791 -4.92 -6.24 41.37
C PHE A 791 -4.93 -6.48 39.86
N VAL A 792 -6.02 -6.15 39.16
CA VAL A 792 -6.10 -6.34 37.70
C VAL A 792 -5.12 -5.41 36.97
N PHE A 793 -4.97 -4.15 37.41
CA PHE A 793 -3.96 -3.24 36.87
C PHE A 793 -2.52 -3.79 36.99
N LEU A 794 -2.17 -4.37 38.14
CA LEU A 794 -0.86 -4.97 38.36
C LEU A 794 -0.64 -6.24 37.51
N LEU A 795 -1.67 -7.08 37.34
CA LEU A 795 -1.61 -8.23 36.43
C LEU A 795 -1.46 -7.80 34.97
N ASP A 796 -2.20 -6.77 34.52
CA ASP A 796 -2.11 -6.24 33.16
C ASP A 796 -0.73 -5.64 32.85
N LEU A 797 -0.14 -4.94 33.83
CA LEU A 797 1.20 -4.37 33.75
C LEU A 797 2.28 -5.47 33.71
N LEU A 798 2.17 -6.50 34.56
CA LEU A 798 3.04 -7.68 34.52
C LEU A 798 2.97 -8.40 33.17
N GLN A 799 1.76 -8.54 32.62
CA GLN A 799 1.56 -9.15 31.30
C GLN A 799 2.22 -8.32 30.19
N THR A 800 1.97 -7.01 30.14
CA THR A 800 2.56 -6.16 29.10
C THR A 800 4.08 -6.14 29.16
N PHE A 801 4.71 -6.23 30.34
CA PHE A 801 6.16 -6.40 30.43
C PHE A 801 6.64 -7.74 29.84
N GLY A 802 5.94 -8.86 30.10
CA GLY A 802 6.22 -10.15 29.48
C GLY A 802 6.09 -10.11 27.95
N ASP A 803 4.95 -9.63 27.45
CA ASP A 803 4.67 -9.50 26.02
C ASP A 803 5.69 -8.57 25.31
N THR A 804 6.11 -7.49 25.98
CA THR A 804 7.10 -6.54 25.46
C THR A 804 8.51 -7.13 25.46
N SER A 805 8.88 -7.93 26.47
CA SER A 805 10.16 -8.65 26.52
C SER A 805 10.29 -9.60 25.34
N ASP A 806 9.29 -10.45 25.12
CA ASP A 806 9.29 -11.41 24.01
C ASP A 806 9.28 -10.70 22.65
N SER A 807 8.50 -9.62 22.51
CA SER A 807 8.52 -8.77 21.32
C SER A 807 9.86 -8.08 21.09
N MET A 808 10.54 -7.57 22.12
CA MET A 808 11.83 -6.90 21.97
C MET A 808 12.91 -7.90 21.48
N VAL A 809 12.95 -9.10 22.05
CA VAL A 809 13.86 -10.18 21.63
C VAL A 809 13.58 -10.60 20.18
N SER A 810 12.31 -10.71 19.79
CA SER A 810 11.86 -11.22 18.48
C SER A 810 11.90 -10.18 17.35
N LEU A 811 11.66 -8.90 17.67
CA LEU A 811 11.43 -7.84 16.70
C LEU A 811 12.60 -6.84 16.58
N ALA A 812 13.45 -6.74 17.60
CA ALA A 812 14.56 -5.79 17.62
C ALA A 812 15.93 -6.47 17.76
N ILE A 813 16.12 -7.29 18.80
CA ILE A 813 17.47 -7.83 19.15
C ILE A 813 17.94 -8.86 18.12
N HIS A 814 17.07 -9.82 17.74
CA HIS A 814 17.42 -10.90 16.80
C HIS A 814 16.52 -10.89 15.56
N TRP A 815 16.25 -9.69 15.03
CA TRP A 815 15.37 -9.52 13.87
C TRP A 815 15.84 -10.36 12.67
N GLY A 816 14.91 -11.13 12.09
CA GLY A 816 15.17 -11.97 10.92
C GLY A 816 15.69 -13.38 11.21
N GLN A 817 15.98 -13.73 12.47
CA GLN A 817 16.36 -15.10 12.84
C GLN A 817 15.12 -15.97 13.15
N PRO A 818 14.76 -16.96 12.30
CA PRO A 818 13.47 -17.65 12.40
C PRO A 818 13.38 -18.64 13.57
N TYR A 819 14.51 -19.14 14.09
CA TYR A 819 14.53 -20.08 15.22
C TYR A 819 14.06 -19.41 16.53
N ILE A 820 14.35 -18.11 16.70
CA ILE A 820 13.95 -17.30 17.86
C ILE A 820 12.44 -17.02 17.87
N LEU A 821 11.74 -17.16 16.73
CA LEU A 821 10.28 -17.08 16.63
C LEU A 821 9.58 -18.39 16.96
N ASP A 822 10.32 -19.51 17.02
CA ASP A 822 9.82 -20.82 17.45
C ASP A 822 9.92 -20.99 18.98
N GLU A 823 10.80 -20.25 19.66
CA GLU A 823 10.93 -20.29 21.12
C GLU A 823 9.76 -19.64 21.85
N VAL A 824 9.32 -20.28 22.93
CA VAL A 824 8.16 -19.87 23.74
C VAL A 824 8.43 -18.72 24.73
N ARG A 825 9.67 -18.57 25.22
CA ARG A 825 10.12 -17.60 26.24
C ARG A 825 9.09 -17.30 27.36
N MET A 826 8.47 -16.12 27.42
CA MET A 826 7.51 -15.74 28.47
C MET A 826 6.04 -15.89 28.04
N ALA A 827 5.76 -16.10 26.75
CA ALA A 827 4.41 -16.21 26.20
C ALA A 827 3.57 -17.36 26.80
N TRP A 828 4.18 -18.41 27.36
CA TRP A 828 3.47 -19.45 28.12
C TRP A 828 2.83 -18.94 29.41
N PHE A 829 3.34 -17.84 29.96
CA PHE A 829 2.85 -17.22 31.19
C PHE A 829 2.01 -15.98 30.89
N SER A 830 2.48 -15.08 30.02
CA SER A 830 1.75 -13.84 29.73
C SER A 830 0.43 -14.10 28.98
N VAL A 831 0.44 -14.95 27.94
CA VAL A 831 -0.74 -15.13 27.08
C VAL A 831 -1.82 -16.01 27.72
N PRO A 832 -1.57 -17.26 28.17
CA PRO A 832 -2.65 -18.13 28.67
C PRO A 832 -2.83 -18.07 30.20
N VAL A 833 -1.77 -17.90 30.99
CA VAL A 833 -1.89 -17.89 32.47
C VAL A 833 -2.41 -16.54 32.96
N LEU A 834 -1.70 -15.44 32.67
CA LEU A 834 -2.19 -14.10 33.02
C LEU A 834 -3.46 -13.74 32.24
N GLY A 835 -3.54 -14.09 30.95
CA GLY A 835 -4.75 -13.87 30.15
C GLY A 835 -6.01 -14.53 30.71
N SER A 836 -5.95 -15.82 31.05
CA SER A 836 -7.11 -16.50 31.65
C SER A 836 -7.41 -15.99 33.06
N LEU A 837 -6.41 -15.59 33.86
CA LEU A 837 -6.60 -15.02 35.19
C LEU A 837 -7.28 -13.64 35.14
N ILE A 838 -6.79 -12.71 34.31
CA ILE A 838 -7.35 -11.37 34.13
C ILE A 838 -8.81 -11.47 33.65
N ALA A 839 -9.06 -12.23 32.58
CA ALA A 839 -10.40 -12.46 32.06
C ALA A 839 -11.34 -13.07 33.13
N SER A 840 -10.84 -13.98 33.97
CA SER A 840 -11.63 -14.59 35.04
C SER A 840 -12.02 -13.61 36.14
N VAL A 841 -11.09 -12.78 36.62
CA VAL A 841 -11.41 -11.72 37.60
C VAL A 841 -12.45 -10.76 37.04
N CYS A 842 -12.32 -10.40 35.76
CA CYS A 842 -13.24 -9.51 35.09
C CYS A 842 -14.64 -10.13 34.92
N GLN A 843 -14.75 -11.34 34.40
CA GLN A 843 -16.03 -12.05 34.25
C GLN A 843 -16.73 -12.29 35.60
N LEU A 844 -15.99 -12.57 36.68
CA LEU A 844 -16.56 -12.70 38.02
C LEU A 844 -17.13 -11.37 38.56
N PHE A 845 -16.52 -10.23 38.23
CA PHE A 845 -17.11 -8.91 38.50
C PHE A 845 -18.44 -8.71 37.77
N PHE A 846 -18.51 -9.08 36.48
CA PHE A 846 -19.76 -9.07 35.71
C PHE A 846 -20.81 -10.06 36.25
N ALA A 847 -20.44 -11.29 36.61
CA ALA A 847 -21.34 -12.26 37.23
C ALA A 847 -21.91 -11.75 38.56
N ARG A 848 -21.08 -11.11 39.40
CA ARG A 848 -21.53 -10.42 40.62
C ARG A 848 -22.52 -9.30 40.31
N ARG A 849 -22.27 -8.49 39.27
CA ARG A 849 -23.19 -7.43 38.82
C ARG A 849 -24.54 -8.01 38.36
N ILE A 850 -24.53 -9.09 37.57
CA ILE A 850 -25.74 -9.79 37.12
C ILE A 850 -26.48 -10.43 38.30
N ARG A 851 -25.80 -10.94 39.34
CA ARG A 851 -26.43 -11.44 40.58
C ARG A 851 -27.17 -10.33 41.33
N VAL A 852 -26.55 -9.16 41.50
CA VAL A 852 -27.17 -7.99 42.16
C VAL A 852 -28.40 -7.52 41.38
N LEU A 853 -28.32 -7.52 40.05
CA LEU A 853 -29.37 -7.05 39.16
C LEU A 853 -30.56 -8.03 39.06
N SER A 854 -30.30 -9.30 38.76
CA SER A 854 -31.33 -10.32 38.55
C SER A 854 -31.98 -10.85 39.83
N ARG A 855 -31.29 -10.70 40.98
CA ARG A 855 -31.58 -11.38 42.27
C ARG A 855 -31.71 -12.91 42.18
N ARG A 856 -31.34 -13.54 41.05
CA ARG A 856 -31.40 -15.00 40.83
C ARG A 856 -30.00 -15.57 40.63
N LEU A 857 -29.79 -16.80 41.09
CA LEU A 857 -28.48 -17.45 41.06
C LEU A 857 -28.10 -18.09 39.72
N LEU A 858 -29.09 -18.53 38.92
CA LEU A 858 -28.86 -19.42 37.78
C LEU A 858 -27.85 -18.86 36.76
N VAL A 859 -28.07 -17.66 36.21
CA VAL A 859 -27.16 -17.08 35.20
C VAL A 859 -25.77 -16.76 35.77
N PRO A 860 -25.63 -16.11 36.94
CA PRO A 860 -24.33 -15.94 37.59
C PRO A 860 -23.58 -17.25 37.86
N VAL A 861 -24.27 -18.32 38.28
CA VAL A 861 -23.64 -19.63 38.53
C VAL A 861 -23.14 -20.27 37.24
N ILE A 862 -23.90 -20.20 36.15
CA ILE A 862 -23.45 -20.67 34.82
C ILE A 862 -22.19 -19.92 34.39
N ILE A 863 -22.17 -18.58 34.52
CA ILE A 863 -20.98 -17.77 34.21
C ILE A 863 -19.79 -18.22 35.07
N CYS A 864 -19.94 -18.31 36.40
CA CYS A 864 -18.86 -18.76 37.29
C CYS A 864 -18.33 -20.16 36.94
N LEU A 865 -19.18 -21.10 36.52
CA LEU A 865 -18.76 -22.45 36.10
C LEU A 865 -17.98 -22.41 34.78
N VAL A 866 -18.45 -21.64 33.79
CA VAL A 866 -17.73 -21.48 32.51
C VAL A 866 -16.40 -20.75 32.72
N THR A 867 -16.35 -19.71 33.55
CA THR A 867 -15.12 -19.02 33.96
C THR A 867 -14.15 -19.95 34.72
N ALA A 868 -14.65 -20.86 35.56
CA ALA A 868 -13.79 -21.85 36.23
C ALA A 868 -13.15 -22.84 35.24
N VAL A 869 -13.91 -23.30 34.24
CA VAL A 869 -13.38 -24.12 33.12
C VAL A 869 -12.37 -23.31 32.30
N GLN A 870 -12.67 -22.06 31.95
CA GLN A 870 -11.75 -21.15 31.28
C GLN A 870 -10.41 -21.05 32.01
N LEU A 871 -10.43 -20.77 33.32
CA LEU A 871 -9.21 -20.60 34.13
C LEU A 871 -8.39 -21.89 34.22
N ALA A 872 -9.05 -23.02 34.46
CA ALA A 872 -8.38 -24.32 34.55
C ALA A 872 -7.69 -24.70 33.22
N PHE A 873 -8.39 -24.52 32.09
CA PHE A 873 -7.84 -24.84 30.77
C PHE A 873 -6.81 -23.81 30.28
N GLY A 874 -6.91 -22.53 30.67
CA GLY A 874 -5.89 -21.52 30.42
C GLY A 874 -4.58 -21.81 31.16
N ILE A 875 -4.66 -22.11 32.46
CA ILE A 875 -3.49 -22.53 33.26
C ILE A 875 -2.90 -23.83 32.71
N TRP A 876 -3.73 -24.83 32.37
CA TRP A 876 -3.25 -26.08 31.77
C TRP A 876 -2.55 -25.83 30.43
N SER A 877 -3.11 -24.96 29.58
CA SER A 877 -2.49 -24.56 28.31
C SER A 877 -1.11 -23.94 28.54
N GLY A 878 -0.97 -23.01 29.50
CA GLY A 878 0.32 -22.42 29.87
C GLY A 878 1.35 -23.45 30.31
N VAL A 879 0.97 -24.40 31.17
CA VAL A 879 1.87 -25.49 31.62
C VAL A 879 2.31 -26.40 30.47
N GLN A 880 1.43 -26.69 29.50
CA GLN A 880 1.81 -27.49 28.32
C GLN A 880 2.72 -26.72 27.36
N ILE A 881 2.47 -25.42 27.16
CA ILE A 881 3.30 -24.55 26.32
C ILE A 881 4.70 -24.40 26.94
N ALA A 882 4.79 -24.22 28.26
CA ALA A 882 6.06 -24.19 28.99
C ALA A 882 6.86 -25.49 28.82
N ARG A 883 6.19 -26.65 28.89
CA ARG A 883 6.82 -27.98 28.71
C ARG A 883 7.24 -28.27 27.27
N ALA A 884 6.56 -27.69 26.28
CA ALA A 884 6.90 -27.86 24.87
C ALA A 884 8.20 -27.10 24.50
N GLY A 885 8.43 -25.93 25.10
CA GLY A 885 9.58 -25.04 24.89
C GLY A 885 9.64 -24.36 23.52
N ARG A 886 9.09 -25.00 22.49
CA ARG A 886 9.00 -24.51 21.11
C ARG A 886 7.57 -24.62 20.55
N PHE A 887 7.11 -23.59 19.84
CA PHE A 887 5.77 -23.52 19.26
C PHE A 887 5.51 -24.64 18.23
N SER A 888 6.50 -25.01 17.43
CA SER A 888 6.39 -26.08 16.41
C SER A 888 6.10 -27.45 17.03
N ARG A 889 6.53 -27.70 18.28
CA ARG A 889 6.20 -28.93 19.03
C ARG A 889 4.77 -28.93 19.58
N LEU A 890 4.14 -27.76 19.71
CA LEU A 890 2.80 -27.61 20.27
C LEU A 890 1.71 -28.06 19.29
N VAL A 891 1.87 -27.70 18.01
CA VAL A 891 0.89 -27.90 16.92
C VAL A 891 0.46 -29.36 16.77
N PHE A 892 1.40 -30.30 16.90
CA PHE A 892 1.14 -31.72 16.64
C PHE A 892 0.52 -32.51 17.80
N ASN A 893 0.60 -32.02 19.04
CA ASN A 893 0.23 -32.82 20.23
C ASN A 893 -0.73 -32.15 21.23
N TYR A 894 -0.88 -30.82 21.23
CA TYR A 894 -1.50 -30.10 22.36
C TYR A 894 -2.56 -29.05 21.97
N LEU A 895 -3.26 -29.24 20.84
CA LEU A 895 -4.25 -28.27 20.33
C LEU A 895 -5.54 -28.18 21.18
N GLN A 896 -5.92 -29.24 21.92
CA GLN A 896 -7.22 -29.30 22.61
C GLN A 896 -7.40 -28.29 23.75
N PRO A 897 -6.45 -28.11 24.71
CA PRO A 897 -6.70 -27.24 25.86
C PRO A 897 -6.90 -25.75 25.51
N PRO A 898 -6.13 -25.14 24.57
CA PRO A 898 -6.39 -23.77 24.13
C PRO A 898 -7.76 -23.57 23.49
N VAL A 899 -8.25 -24.53 22.69
CA VAL A 899 -9.58 -24.44 22.06
C VAL A 899 -10.68 -24.43 23.12
N VAL A 900 -10.59 -25.27 24.15
CA VAL A 900 -11.55 -25.28 25.27
C VAL A 900 -11.48 -23.97 26.07
N TRP A 901 -10.28 -23.49 26.38
CA TRP A 901 -10.08 -22.20 27.08
C TRP A 901 -10.72 -21.03 26.32
N LEU A 902 -10.41 -20.87 25.03
CA LEU A 902 -10.92 -19.77 24.20
C LEU A 902 -12.43 -19.90 23.95
N SER A 903 -12.95 -21.12 23.77
CA SER A 903 -14.40 -21.37 23.63
C SER A 903 -15.18 -21.04 24.90
N ALA A 904 -14.65 -21.42 26.08
CA ALA A 904 -15.24 -21.05 27.36
C ALA A 904 -15.22 -19.52 27.57
N THR A 905 -14.15 -18.84 27.15
CA THR A 905 -14.03 -17.38 27.20
C THR A 905 -15.15 -16.70 26.41
N ALA A 906 -15.30 -17.03 25.12
CA ALA A 906 -16.32 -16.42 24.27
C ALA A 906 -17.76 -16.76 24.74
N LEU A 907 -18.00 -17.96 25.25
CA LEU A 907 -19.29 -18.37 25.80
C LEU A 907 -19.66 -17.62 27.08
N SER A 908 -18.69 -17.40 27.97
CA SER A 908 -18.86 -16.62 29.19
C SER A 908 -19.24 -15.17 28.88
N ASP A 909 -18.49 -14.54 27.98
CA ASP A 909 -18.73 -13.15 27.57
C ASP A 909 -20.08 -12.96 26.88
N LEU A 910 -20.45 -13.86 25.96
CA LEU A 910 -21.77 -13.84 25.32
C LEU A 910 -22.90 -14.00 26.36
N THR A 911 -22.71 -14.86 27.36
CA THR A 911 -23.66 -15.04 28.47
C THR A 911 -23.75 -13.78 29.35
N ILE A 912 -22.64 -13.09 29.57
CA ILE A 912 -22.58 -11.81 30.28
C ILE A 912 -23.32 -10.71 29.51
N VAL A 913 -23.10 -10.59 28.19
CA VAL A 913 -23.78 -9.61 27.33
C VAL A 913 -25.29 -9.85 27.30
N VAL A 914 -25.72 -11.06 26.97
CA VAL A 914 -27.14 -11.42 26.89
C VAL A 914 -27.82 -11.27 28.25
N GLY A 915 -27.18 -11.76 29.32
CA GLY A 915 -27.69 -11.66 30.68
C GLY A 915 -27.83 -10.21 31.16
N THR A 916 -26.78 -9.40 31.00
CA THR A 916 -26.79 -7.98 31.40
C THR A 916 -27.85 -7.20 30.61
N THR A 917 -27.93 -7.41 29.30
CA THR A 917 -28.92 -6.75 28.43
C THR A 917 -30.35 -7.12 28.82
N TYR A 918 -30.63 -8.42 29.00
CA TYR A 918 -31.95 -8.91 29.38
C TYR A 918 -32.42 -8.36 30.74
N TYR A 919 -31.57 -8.46 31.77
CA TYR A 919 -31.96 -8.03 33.12
C TYR A 919 -32.03 -6.50 33.27
N LEU A 920 -31.17 -5.73 32.58
CA LEU A 920 -31.30 -4.26 32.57
C LEU A 920 -32.56 -3.82 31.82
N ARG A 921 -32.86 -4.40 30.65
CA ARG A 921 -34.09 -4.08 29.89
C ARG A 921 -35.35 -4.43 30.68
N LYS A 922 -35.31 -5.51 31.47
CA LYS A 922 -36.40 -5.92 32.38
C LYS A 922 -36.54 -5.04 33.64
N MET A 923 -35.53 -4.21 33.95
CA MET A 923 -35.58 -3.23 35.05
C MET A 923 -36.01 -1.83 34.61
N LYS A 924 -36.23 -1.57 33.31
CA LYS A 924 -36.80 -0.30 32.87
C LYS A 924 -38.27 -0.24 33.31
N PRO A 925 -38.70 0.79 34.07
CA PRO A 925 -40.09 0.96 34.48
C PRO A 925 -41.00 1.28 33.28
N GLU A 926 -42.31 1.34 33.50
CA GLU A 926 -43.24 1.79 32.48
C GLU A 926 -42.94 3.24 32.05
N PRO A 927 -43.07 3.55 30.74
CA PRO A 927 -42.62 4.82 30.17
C PRO A 927 -43.43 5.99 30.74
N GLY A 928 -42.77 6.81 31.55
CA GLY A 928 -43.34 8.04 32.11
C GLY A 928 -43.05 8.28 33.59
N PHE A 929 -42.68 7.25 34.36
CA PHE A 929 -42.62 7.39 35.83
C PHE A 929 -41.47 8.27 36.34
N ASN A 930 -40.27 8.24 35.72
CA ASN A 930 -39.20 9.17 36.13
C ASN A 930 -38.12 9.38 35.04
N ARG A 931 -38.33 10.37 34.17
CA ARG A 931 -37.54 10.64 32.94
C ARG A 931 -36.01 10.74 33.17
N ARG A 932 -35.56 11.25 34.32
CA ARG A 932 -34.13 11.31 34.69
C ARG A 932 -33.55 9.92 35.01
N LEU A 933 -34.32 9.06 35.68
CA LEU A 933 -33.90 7.69 36.00
C LEU A 933 -33.81 6.85 34.72
N ASP A 934 -34.79 6.97 33.83
CA ASP A 934 -34.82 6.27 32.54
C ASP A 934 -33.63 6.64 31.64
N ALA A 935 -33.26 7.92 31.58
CA ALA A 935 -32.10 8.40 30.82
C ALA A 935 -30.75 7.92 31.40
N SER A 936 -30.65 7.77 32.72
CA SER A 936 -29.47 7.20 33.39
C SER A 936 -29.37 5.69 33.19
N ILE A 937 -30.47 4.95 33.36
CA ILE A 937 -30.53 3.50 33.13
C ILE A 937 -30.23 3.17 31.66
N SER A 938 -30.79 3.93 30.72
CA SER A 938 -30.59 3.69 29.27
C SER A 938 -29.13 3.95 28.83
N ARG A 939 -28.44 4.94 29.42
CA ARG A 939 -26.99 5.14 29.22
C ARG A 939 -26.17 3.99 29.81
N VAL A 940 -26.44 3.58 31.05
CA VAL A 940 -25.76 2.44 31.69
C VAL A 940 -25.99 1.13 30.91
N ILE A 941 -27.15 0.96 30.26
CA ILE A 941 -27.40 -0.11 29.28
C ILE A 941 -26.44 0.03 28.10
N LYS A 942 -26.49 1.13 27.34
CA LYS A 942 -25.71 1.33 26.10
C LYS A 942 -24.22 1.04 26.34
N THR A 943 -23.61 1.68 27.34
CA THR A 943 -22.19 1.47 27.70
C THR A 943 -21.87 0.03 28.14
N SER A 944 -22.78 -0.66 28.82
CA SER A 944 -22.57 -2.06 29.24
C SER A 944 -22.74 -3.07 28.09
N VAL A 945 -23.55 -2.74 27.10
CA VAL A 945 -23.72 -3.55 25.88
C VAL A 945 -22.50 -3.36 24.97
N GLU A 946 -22.09 -2.12 24.73
CA GLU A 946 -20.94 -1.77 23.87
C GLU A 946 -19.65 -2.41 24.37
N THR A 947 -19.32 -2.25 25.66
CA THR A 947 -18.10 -2.83 26.27
C THR A 947 -18.12 -4.36 26.32
N GLY A 948 -19.23 -4.97 26.73
CA GLY A 948 -19.35 -6.43 26.80
C GLY A 948 -19.33 -7.09 25.42
N LEU A 949 -19.96 -6.48 24.41
CA LEU A 949 -19.98 -6.98 23.03
C LEU A 949 -18.57 -6.92 22.41
N LEU A 950 -17.80 -5.87 22.71
CA LEU A 950 -16.41 -5.76 22.25
C LEU A 950 -15.54 -6.92 22.79
N CYS A 951 -15.68 -7.27 24.06
CA CYS A 951 -15.00 -8.44 24.66
C CYS A 951 -15.38 -9.74 23.94
N ALA A 952 -16.69 -9.99 23.81
CA ALA A 952 -17.20 -11.21 23.18
C ALA A 952 -16.76 -11.37 21.71
N ILE A 953 -16.75 -10.27 20.94
CA ILE A 953 -16.26 -10.25 19.56
C ILE A 953 -14.75 -10.52 19.51
N ALA A 954 -13.96 -9.86 20.36
CA ALA A 954 -12.50 -10.04 20.36
C ALA A 954 -12.11 -11.47 20.77
N ALA A 955 -12.77 -12.06 21.79
CA ALA A 955 -12.57 -13.46 22.17
C ALA A 955 -12.95 -14.45 21.06
N ALA A 956 -14.08 -14.21 20.38
CA ALA A 956 -14.50 -15.02 19.23
C ALA A 956 -13.53 -14.92 18.04
N ILE A 957 -12.94 -13.74 17.79
CA ILE A 957 -11.91 -13.56 16.77
C ILE A 957 -10.62 -14.31 17.13
N VAL A 958 -10.17 -14.28 18.40
CA VAL A 958 -8.99 -15.08 18.83
C VAL A 958 -9.24 -16.57 18.60
N LEU A 959 -10.42 -17.09 18.99
CA LEU A 959 -10.80 -18.49 18.73
C LEU A 959 -10.81 -18.83 17.23
N ALA A 960 -11.44 -17.98 16.41
CA ALA A 960 -11.51 -18.19 14.97
C ALA A 960 -10.12 -18.16 14.31
N LEU A 961 -9.25 -17.21 14.69
CA LEU A 961 -7.88 -17.12 14.20
C LEU A 961 -7.00 -18.28 14.67
N PHE A 962 -7.22 -18.80 15.88
CA PHE A 962 -6.49 -19.95 16.40
C PHE A 962 -6.86 -21.24 15.65
N VAL A 963 -8.15 -21.48 15.40
CA VAL A 963 -8.66 -22.71 14.75
C VAL A 963 -8.52 -22.69 13.22
N SER A 964 -8.53 -21.51 12.57
CA SER A 964 -8.50 -21.43 11.10
C SER A 964 -7.10 -21.43 10.48
N PHE A 965 -6.05 -21.22 11.28
CA PHE A 965 -4.69 -20.94 10.78
C PHE A 965 -3.60 -21.74 11.52
N ASP A 966 -3.75 -23.07 11.56
CA ASP A 966 -2.72 -23.99 12.06
C ASP A 966 -1.32 -23.59 11.58
N GLY A 967 -0.39 -23.49 12.53
CA GLY A 967 1.02 -23.12 12.27
C GLY A 967 1.30 -21.63 12.02
N ASN A 968 0.31 -20.73 12.08
CA ASN A 968 0.54 -19.28 11.96
C ASN A 968 0.11 -18.52 13.23
N GLN A 969 0.95 -17.61 13.72
CA GLN A 969 0.74 -16.86 14.97
C GLN A 969 -0.30 -15.71 14.85
N TYR A 970 -1.21 -15.75 13.88
CA TYR A 970 -2.19 -14.67 13.63
C TYR A 970 -3.06 -14.34 14.85
N HIS A 971 -3.39 -15.33 15.68
CA HIS A 971 -4.17 -15.16 16.91
C HIS A 971 -3.50 -14.21 17.93
N LEU A 972 -2.17 -14.09 17.94
CA LEU A 972 -1.46 -13.15 18.82
C LEU A 972 -1.80 -11.69 18.54
N SER A 973 -2.15 -11.34 17.30
CA SER A 973 -2.52 -9.97 16.90
C SER A 973 -3.76 -9.41 17.62
N VAL A 974 -4.58 -10.29 18.22
CA VAL A 974 -5.75 -9.92 19.04
C VAL A 974 -5.59 -10.38 20.49
N CYS A 975 -4.98 -11.55 20.72
CA CYS A 975 -4.82 -12.11 22.06
C CYS A 975 -3.95 -11.23 22.99
N LEU A 976 -2.90 -10.59 22.45
CA LEU A 976 -1.96 -9.77 23.24
C LEU A 976 -2.58 -8.50 23.86
N TRP A 977 -3.73 -8.03 23.37
CA TRP A 977 -4.42 -6.85 23.94
C TRP A 977 -5.84 -7.14 24.43
N LEU A 978 -6.37 -8.35 24.23
CA LEU A 978 -7.69 -8.78 24.70
C LEU A 978 -7.89 -8.55 26.22
N THR A 979 -6.85 -8.80 27.02
CA THR A 979 -6.86 -8.55 28.48
C THR A 979 -7.13 -7.10 28.83
N LYS A 980 -6.47 -6.17 28.14
CA LYS A 980 -6.68 -4.73 28.30
C LYS A 980 -8.11 -4.32 27.96
N VAL A 981 -8.80 -5.01 27.04
CA VAL A 981 -10.23 -4.77 26.74
C VAL A 981 -11.11 -5.07 27.96
N TYR A 982 -10.91 -6.22 28.62
CA TYR A 982 -11.66 -6.57 29.83
C TYR A 982 -11.48 -5.54 30.94
N THR A 983 -10.25 -5.11 31.18
CA THR A 983 -9.94 -4.19 32.28
C THR A 983 -10.43 -2.78 31.99
N ASN A 984 -10.17 -2.23 30.78
CA ASN A 984 -10.75 -0.95 30.37
C ASN A 984 -12.30 -1.01 30.41
N SER A 985 -12.94 -2.12 30.05
CA SER A 985 -14.39 -2.29 30.14
C SER A 985 -14.92 -2.16 31.58
N ILE A 986 -14.23 -2.75 32.56
CA ILE A 986 -14.58 -2.58 33.98
C ILE A 986 -14.34 -1.14 34.44
N MET A 987 -13.23 -0.53 34.05
CA MET A 987 -12.88 0.82 34.45
C MET A 987 -13.85 1.88 33.88
N VAL A 988 -14.32 1.72 32.64
CA VAL A 988 -15.42 2.53 32.07
C VAL A 988 -16.72 2.37 32.88
N ILE A 989 -17.07 1.15 33.31
CA ILE A 989 -18.27 0.88 34.11
C ILE A 989 -18.14 1.41 35.55
N LEU A 990 -16.93 1.49 36.10
CA LEU A 990 -16.69 2.12 37.40
C LEU A 990 -16.70 3.65 37.29
N ASN A 991 -16.07 4.23 36.26
CA ASN A 991 -15.93 5.68 36.11
C ASN A 991 -17.22 6.38 35.67
N SER A 992 -18.06 5.73 34.85
CA SER A 992 -19.40 6.25 34.50
C SER A 992 -20.35 6.45 35.71
N ARG A 993 -19.98 5.94 36.89
CA ARG A 993 -20.68 6.29 38.16
C ARG A 993 -20.47 7.74 38.58
N ALA A 994 -19.39 8.40 38.17
CA ALA A 994 -19.06 9.76 38.61
C ALA A 994 -20.07 10.77 38.05
N GLU A 995 -20.39 10.64 36.76
CA GLU A 995 -21.44 11.39 36.06
C GLU A 995 -22.82 11.25 36.73
N ILE A 996 -23.11 10.07 37.28
CA ILE A 996 -24.38 9.76 37.93
C ILE A 996 -24.44 10.30 39.38
N VAL A 997 -23.31 10.32 40.09
CA VAL A 997 -23.24 10.76 41.50
C VAL A 997 -23.14 12.27 41.65
N HIS A 998 -22.45 12.98 40.75
CA HIS A 998 -22.17 14.41 40.94
C HIS A 998 -23.27 15.37 40.49
N GLY A 999 -24.16 14.97 39.58
CA GLY A 999 -25.48 15.60 39.37
C GLY A 999 -25.51 17.13 39.25
N LEU A 1000 -24.54 17.72 38.55
CA LEU A 1000 -24.33 19.17 38.43
C LEU A 1000 -24.12 19.60 36.98
N ASP A 1001 -24.41 20.87 36.70
CA ASP A 1001 -24.49 21.45 35.35
C ASP A 1001 -23.13 21.63 34.65
N ASN A 1002 -23.19 21.97 33.35
CA ASN A 1002 -22.10 22.05 32.36
C ASN A 1002 -20.96 23.08 32.64
N ARG A 1003 -20.70 23.50 33.90
CA ARG A 1003 -19.73 24.58 34.21
C ARG A 1003 -18.76 24.31 35.37
N THR A 1004 -18.22 23.09 35.48
CA THR A 1004 -16.83 22.87 35.96
C THR A 1004 -16.30 21.50 35.51
N THR A 1005 -15.54 21.46 34.42
CA THR A 1005 -14.67 20.31 34.10
C THR A 1005 -13.31 20.49 34.76
N LEU A 1006 -12.87 19.48 35.52
CA LEU A 1006 -11.44 19.34 35.85
C LEU A 1006 -10.68 19.07 34.53
N PRO A 1007 -9.61 19.81 34.19
CA PRO A 1007 -9.10 19.88 32.83
C PRO A 1007 -8.20 18.70 32.48
N LEU A 1008 -8.78 17.61 31.97
CA LEU A 1008 -8.04 16.46 31.40
C LEU A 1008 -8.73 15.83 30.16
N THR A 1009 -9.11 16.67 29.20
CA THR A 1009 -9.52 16.24 27.84
C THR A 1009 -8.84 17.08 26.76
N VAL A 1010 -7.84 16.52 26.08
CA VAL A 1010 -7.18 17.16 24.92
C VAL A 1010 -8.04 16.92 23.67
N SER A 1011 -8.55 18.00 23.07
CA SER A 1011 -9.59 17.96 22.02
C SER A 1011 -9.66 19.36 21.32
N THR A 1012 -10.03 19.54 20.03
CA THR A 1012 -9.88 20.82 19.24
C THR A 1012 -11.08 21.20 18.30
N GLY A 1013 -11.74 22.38 18.37
CA GLY A 1013 -13.15 22.63 17.89
C GLY A 1013 -13.62 24.09 17.56
N GLN A 1014 -14.79 24.57 18.05
CA GLN A 1014 -15.43 25.91 17.79
C GLN A 1014 -16.71 26.21 18.68
N ARG A 1015 -17.35 27.39 18.91
CA ARG A 1015 -17.31 28.84 18.47
C ARG A 1015 -18.28 29.74 19.33
N ALA A 1016 -18.11 31.10 19.41
CA ALA A 1016 -19.08 32.17 19.86
C ALA A 1016 -19.42 32.39 21.38
N SER A 1017 -19.87 33.55 21.94
CA SER A 1017 -19.84 35.01 21.55
C SER A 1017 -20.26 36.03 22.68
N ARG A 1018 -19.88 37.34 22.56
CA ARG A 1018 -20.39 38.57 23.27
C ARG A 1018 -20.14 38.70 24.82
N ALA A 1019 -19.96 39.87 25.47
CA ALA A 1019 -20.06 41.31 25.12
C ALA A 1019 -19.23 42.27 26.05
N THR A 1020 -19.18 43.57 25.68
CA THR A 1020 -18.99 44.80 26.51
C THR A 1020 -17.69 45.11 27.30
N SER A 1021 -16.88 46.01 26.69
CA SER A 1021 -16.32 47.29 27.23
C SER A 1021 -15.20 47.37 28.30
N ALA A 1022 -14.34 48.38 28.09
CA ALA A 1022 -13.56 49.19 29.05
C ALA A 1022 -12.03 48.92 29.24
N SER A 1023 -11.24 49.73 28.51
CA SER A 1023 -10.11 50.55 29.01
C SER A 1023 -8.67 50.01 29.20
N THR A 1024 -7.74 50.75 28.58
CA THR A 1024 -6.36 51.13 29.02
C THR A 1024 -5.21 50.11 29.19
N ARG A 1025 -4.12 50.41 28.46
CA ARG A 1025 -2.68 50.40 28.84
C ARG A 1025 -2.03 49.14 29.45
N ALA A 1026 -1.18 48.51 28.63
CA ALA A 1026 0.30 48.51 28.69
C ALA A 1026 1.05 48.26 30.03
N VAL A 1027 2.32 47.80 29.90
CA VAL A 1027 3.33 47.55 30.96
C VAL A 1027 3.03 46.29 31.80
N GLU A 1028 3.97 45.40 32.18
CA GLU A 1028 5.33 45.05 31.73
C GLU A 1028 5.69 43.65 32.33
N THR A 1029 6.95 43.21 32.21
CA THR A 1029 7.50 41.91 32.67
C THR A 1029 7.09 41.43 34.07
N ARG A 1030 6.89 40.11 34.23
CA ARG A 1030 7.89 39.21 34.88
C ARG A 1030 7.53 37.73 34.74
N VAL A 1031 8.52 36.87 35.04
CA VAL A 1031 8.51 35.39 34.97
C VAL A 1031 8.90 34.86 36.36
N SER A 1032 8.69 33.56 36.62
CA SER A 1032 9.14 32.76 37.79
C SER A 1032 8.37 33.03 39.12
N GLU A 1033 8.13 32.04 40.00
CA GLU A 1033 7.91 30.59 39.78
C GLU A 1033 7.20 29.95 41.01
N TYR A 1034 7.20 28.61 41.07
CA TYR A 1034 6.66 27.78 42.15
C TYR A 1034 7.09 28.17 43.58
N SER A 1035 6.27 27.74 44.55
CA SER A 1035 6.72 27.45 45.92
C SER A 1035 5.96 26.24 46.47
N VAL A 1036 6.67 25.38 47.21
CA VAL A 1036 6.13 24.26 47.99
C VAL A 1036 6.78 24.35 49.38
N ASP A 1037 5.99 24.08 50.41
CA ASP A 1037 6.31 24.41 51.81
C ASP A 1037 7.37 23.55 52.51
N THR A 1038 7.83 24.06 53.67
CA THR A 1038 8.59 23.39 54.75
C THR A 1038 10.06 23.03 54.46
N LEU A 1039 11.03 23.27 55.36
CA LEU A 1039 11.01 23.24 56.83
C LEU A 1039 11.87 24.33 57.53
N ALA A 1040 12.02 24.23 58.86
CA ALA A 1040 12.50 25.28 59.78
C ALA A 1040 14.05 25.43 59.91
N PRO A 1041 14.57 26.59 60.43
CA PRO A 1041 16.00 26.94 60.45
C PRO A 1041 16.71 26.56 61.77
N PRO A 1042 18.05 26.76 61.90
CA PRO A 1042 18.52 28.01 62.54
C PRO A 1042 19.87 28.61 62.03
N THR A 1043 20.13 29.85 62.47
CA THR A 1043 21.44 30.53 62.70
C THR A 1043 22.48 30.74 61.58
N VAL A 1044 22.56 32.01 61.15
CA VAL A 1044 23.77 32.88 61.01
C VAL A 1044 25.17 32.20 60.96
N GLU A 1045 25.90 32.34 59.85
CA GLU A 1045 27.08 33.25 59.74
C GLU A 1045 27.66 33.39 58.30
N ASP A 1046 28.38 34.50 58.14
CA ASP A 1046 29.21 35.07 57.06
C ASP A 1046 29.69 34.30 55.79
N LYS A 1047 29.88 35.12 54.73
CA LYS A 1047 30.94 35.13 53.69
C LYS A 1047 31.05 34.06 52.57
N ALA A 1048 30.74 34.57 51.36
CA ALA A 1048 31.67 34.78 50.23
C ALA A 1048 32.11 33.63 49.29
N GLU A 1049 31.90 33.92 47.99
CA GLU A 1049 32.75 33.64 46.80
C GLU A 1049 33.05 32.20 46.31
N LEU A 1050 32.66 31.98 45.04
CA LEU A 1050 33.29 31.10 44.02
C LEU A 1050 33.23 29.57 44.27
N VAL A 1051 32.79 28.73 43.31
CA VAL A 1051 32.58 28.89 41.86
C VAL A 1051 31.19 28.40 41.45
#